data_AF-A0A1Q9PC22-F1
#
_entry.id   AF-A0A1Q9PC22-F1
#
_cell.length_a   1.000
_cell.length_b   1.000
_cell.length_c   1.000
_cell.angle_alpha   90.00
_cell.angle_beta   90.00
_cell.angle_gamma   90.00
#
_symmetry.space_group_name_H-M   'P 1'
#
loop_
_entity.id
_entity.type
_entity.pdbx_description
1 polymer ?
#
loop_
_entity_poly.entity_id
_entity_poly.type
_entity_poly.pdbx_seq_one_letter_code
_entity_poly.pdbx_strand_id
1 'polypeptide(L)'
;MKMGKRAIVTVDWLRKGRMVEDLTILRNLIADSSAWKVETAELDETLFESTFGLQPLPNEPSTGVAINRALGHEEVTDKVTTKMRPLIPLGQTIQEQVESLFPKNLSRTEVDTLSYVFSRFVLEDTPKDIEWPLVPEGLDSLSAALFTINIVSRLIGGENPWLLPLWSMKVEEHRILGLQKIYDSLLSENKPDDVIEDMEKTKESIKKILVQNPSIDSALAPQDPLSYIIDRWVRSLKVEKDSAKRIVDKTRQKIATEIIEEIRNRKGAGSVSLDEADLQRMTLTQWNIHVLRPDGPSSSGHESMLTMFRGNLNILDYEPLVKVCEYLSDCERAGRPSASEIEQVIDTKRRMSHYTLQRLEMILTERFIPSMTKLGLRYRFIFTERQKPIVLSDGHLEKMVLSESSHEGCTVHLEPEISQGPSGALPPNSIQMTVDSELISMRMDLYDKKNKTWKLEPWKPASRRPGRTSSWLLRETQYDKGAHSKLTNRQIDLLGPTLAFRGLRASRMWMMERMGFVPRTARRYLRKMLDEKILRLLYVPALEYCGLPEGMLVVGEFKEHRSRESFIDWMTSRIPYVRVFTDKSTNMVANIRLPAYKTDVVGGVIREKLSEGSKKDRITTRSFTARLRSYKTYHMTALQRLSHENGFIDPWEK
;
A
#
# COMPACT_ATOMS: atom_id res chain seq x y z
N MET A 1 -8.31 -8.51 -29.84
CA MET A 1 -9.40 -7.88 -29.06
C MET A 1 -9.31 -6.37 -29.28
N LYS A 2 -10.25 -5.73 -29.98
CA LYS A 2 -10.19 -4.27 -30.25
C LYS A 2 -10.42 -3.53 -28.92
N MET A 3 -9.37 -2.95 -28.33
CA MET A 3 -9.52 -2.07 -27.18
C MET A 3 -10.44 -0.90 -27.55
N GLY A 4 -11.54 -0.73 -26.82
CA GLY A 4 -12.43 0.42 -26.98
C GLY A 4 -11.66 1.72 -26.81
N LYS A 5 -12.10 2.79 -27.49
CA LYS A 5 -11.48 4.12 -27.34
C LYS A 5 -11.44 4.51 -25.85
N ARG A 6 -10.23 4.76 -25.32
CA ARG A 6 -10.04 5.28 -23.96
C ARG A 6 -10.81 6.60 -23.81
N ALA A 7 -11.50 6.77 -22.68
CA ALA A 7 -12.29 7.97 -22.43
C ALA A 7 -11.41 9.07 -21.85
N ILE A 8 -11.43 10.26 -22.47
CA ILE A 8 -10.70 11.44 -21.98
C ILE A 8 -11.29 11.85 -20.62
N VAL A 9 -10.48 11.79 -19.57
CA VAL A 9 -10.91 12.14 -18.22
C VAL A 9 -10.99 13.67 -18.08
N THR A 10 -12.22 14.18 -17.98
CA THR A 10 -12.53 15.60 -17.74
C THR A 10 -13.46 15.76 -16.55
N VAL A 11 -13.62 16.98 -16.04
CA VAL A 11 -14.66 17.30 -15.05
C VAL A 11 -16.06 16.86 -15.52
N ASP A 12 -16.39 17.12 -16.78
CA ASP A 12 -17.70 16.73 -17.33
C ASP A 12 -17.85 15.21 -17.46
N TRP A 13 -16.74 14.48 -17.64
CA TRP A 13 -16.74 13.03 -17.58
C TRP A 13 -17.01 12.52 -16.15
N LEU A 14 -16.39 13.10 -15.13
CA LEU A 14 -16.64 12.75 -13.72
C LEU A 14 -18.10 13.02 -13.32
N ARG A 15 -18.67 14.13 -13.79
CA ARG A 15 -20.09 14.50 -13.56
C ARG A 15 -21.07 13.48 -14.13
N LYS A 16 -20.71 12.77 -15.21
CA LYS A 16 -21.55 11.72 -15.80
C LYS A 16 -21.66 10.46 -14.92
N GLY A 17 -21.04 10.46 -13.73
CA GLY A 17 -21.50 9.72 -12.57
C GLY A 17 -21.24 8.21 -12.56
N ARG A 18 -20.42 7.67 -13.48
CA ARG A 18 -20.06 6.24 -13.42
C ARG A 18 -19.13 5.99 -12.23
N MET A 19 -19.41 4.92 -11.49
CA MET A 19 -18.48 4.45 -10.46
C MET A 19 -17.20 3.95 -11.11
N VAL A 20 -16.11 4.69 -10.93
CA VAL A 20 -14.79 4.32 -11.40
C VAL A 20 -13.79 4.51 -10.27
N GLU A 21 -12.93 3.51 -10.10
CA GLU A 21 -11.87 3.51 -9.08
C GLU A 21 -10.90 4.68 -9.31
N ASP A 22 -10.53 5.39 -8.24
CA ASP A 22 -9.67 6.58 -8.31
C ASP A 22 -8.33 6.29 -9.01
N LEU A 23 -7.75 5.12 -8.72
CA LEU A 23 -6.50 4.67 -9.33
C LEU A 23 -6.62 4.55 -10.85
N THR A 24 -7.74 4.04 -11.36
CA THR A 24 -8.02 3.94 -12.79
C THR A 24 -8.16 5.32 -13.43
N ILE A 25 -8.80 6.27 -12.73
CA ILE A 25 -8.94 7.66 -13.20
C ILE A 25 -7.56 8.32 -13.30
N LEU A 26 -6.72 8.18 -12.27
CA LEU A 26 -5.36 8.71 -12.25
C LEU A 26 -4.50 8.07 -13.36
N ARG A 27 -4.61 6.75 -13.58
CA ARG A 27 -3.94 6.06 -14.68
C ARG A 27 -4.34 6.61 -16.04
N ASN A 28 -5.63 6.81 -16.27
CA ASN A 28 -6.12 7.40 -17.52
C ASN A 28 -5.62 8.84 -17.71
N LEU A 29 -5.55 9.65 -16.64
CA LEU A 29 -4.99 11.01 -16.72
C LEU A 29 -3.51 11.02 -17.12
N ILE A 30 -2.71 10.05 -16.65
CA ILE A 30 -1.31 9.88 -17.05
C ILE A 30 -1.23 9.39 -18.50
N ALA A 31 -2.03 8.38 -18.87
CA ALA A 31 -2.01 7.74 -20.18
C ALA A 31 -2.62 8.59 -21.32
N ASP A 32 -3.52 9.52 -21.00
CA ASP A 32 -4.06 10.52 -21.95
C ASP A 32 -3.06 11.65 -22.24
N SER A 33 -1.88 11.63 -21.59
CA SER A 33 -0.78 12.48 -22.04
C SER A 33 -0.30 12.00 -23.41
N SER A 34 -0.37 12.89 -24.41
CA SER A 34 -0.06 12.61 -25.82
C SER A 34 1.34 12.05 -26.07
N ALA A 35 2.22 12.06 -25.05
CA ALA A 35 3.57 11.56 -25.09
C ALA A 35 3.72 10.10 -24.64
N TRP A 36 2.80 9.52 -23.85
CA TRP A 36 3.08 8.22 -23.21
C TRP A 36 1.88 7.27 -23.17
N LYS A 37 2.02 6.14 -23.86
CA LYS A 37 1.13 4.98 -23.72
C LYS A 37 1.65 4.06 -22.61
N VAL A 38 1.68 4.53 -21.36
CA VAL A 38 2.35 3.88 -20.21
C VAL A 38 2.16 2.37 -20.10
N GLU A 39 0.93 1.89 -20.33
CA GLU A 39 0.57 0.47 -20.21
C GLU A 39 1.05 -0.41 -21.37
N THR A 40 1.46 0.20 -22.47
CA THR A 40 1.96 -0.48 -23.68
C THR A 40 3.33 0.05 -24.10
N ALA A 41 3.97 0.84 -23.24
CA ALA A 41 5.31 1.35 -23.49
C ALA A 41 6.28 0.23 -23.12
N GLU A 42 7.04 -0.24 -24.11
CA GLU A 42 8.15 -1.14 -23.90
C GLU A 42 9.39 -0.31 -23.53
N LEU A 43 10.35 -0.96 -22.87
CA LEU A 43 11.64 -0.35 -22.57
C LEU A 43 12.39 -0.05 -23.87
N ASP A 44 12.69 1.22 -24.10
CA ASP A 44 13.56 1.71 -25.17
C ASP A 44 14.80 2.34 -24.52
N GLU A 45 15.81 1.49 -24.31
CA GLU A 45 17.07 1.84 -23.66
C GLU A 45 17.75 3.03 -24.34
N THR A 46 17.77 3.02 -25.68
CA THR A 46 18.38 4.09 -26.49
C THR A 46 17.70 5.44 -26.35
N LEU A 47 16.36 5.46 -26.33
CA LEU A 47 15.60 6.68 -26.11
C LEU A 47 15.81 7.20 -24.69
N PHE A 48 15.78 6.32 -23.69
CA PHE A 48 16.02 6.71 -22.30
C PHE A 48 17.43 7.27 -22.09
N GLU A 49 18.45 6.58 -22.60
CA GLU A 49 19.85 6.99 -22.50
C GLU A 49 20.10 8.34 -23.15
N SER A 50 19.60 8.54 -24.38
CA SER A 50 19.74 9.81 -25.07
C SER A 50 18.98 10.95 -24.38
N THR A 51 17.80 10.68 -23.80
CA THR A 51 16.99 11.66 -23.09
C THR A 51 17.67 12.16 -21.81
N PHE A 52 18.30 11.25 -21.06
CA PHE A 52 18.93 11.58 -19.78
C PHE A 52 20.47 11.73 -19.86
N GLY A 53 21.04 11.64 -21.07
CA GLY A 53 22.49 11.77 -21.29
C GLY A 53 23.32 10.66 -20.65
N LEU A 54 22.76 9.45 -20.55
CA LEU A 54 23.43 8.27 -20.00
C LEU A 54 24.28 7.60 -21.08
N GLN A 55 25.34 6.90 -20.68
CA GLN A 55 26.13 6.09 -21.61
C GLN A 55 25.44 4.74 -21.84
N PRO A 56 25.56 4.11 -23.01
CA PRO A 56 25.12 2.73 -23.18
C PRO A 56 25.76 1.79 -22.15
N LEU A 57 25.06 0.70 -21.78
CA LEU A 57 25.64 -0.28 -20.86
C LEU A 57 26.93 -0.87 -21.45
N PRO A 58 28.01 -0.99 -20.66
CA PRO A 58 29.28 -1.52 -21.16
C PRO A 58 29.18 -3.03 -21.42
N ASN A 59 29.88 -3.48 -22.47
CA ASN A 59 30.05 -4.90 -22.79
C ASN A 59 31.18 -5.54 -21.97
N GLU A 60 31.26 -5.19 -20.69
CA GLU A 60 32.28 -5.68 -19.75
C GLU A 60 31.62 -6.13 -18.45
N PRO A 61 32.19 -7.12 -17.75
CA PRO A 61 31.66 -7.57 -16.47
C PRO A 61 31.99 -6.56 -15.36
N SER A 62 31.13 -6.47 -14.37
CA SER A 62 31.39 -5.77 -13.11
C SER A 62 31.98 -6.73 -12.07
N THR A 63 32.55 -6.15 -11.01
CA THR A 63 33.07 -6.93 -9.89
C THR A 63 31.92 -7.46 -9.03
N GLY A 64 32.07 -8.66 -8.48
CA GLY A 64 31.09 -9.24 -7.56
C GLY A 64 30.82 -8.33 -6.34
N VAL A 65 31.82 -7.57 -5.88
CA VAL A 65 31.68 -6.59 -4.79
C VAL A 65 30.75 -5.44 -5.17
N ALA A 66 30.90 -4.86 -6.37
CA ALA A 66 30.02 -3.80 -6.85
C ALA A 66 28.58 -4.30 -7.02
N ILE A 67 28.41 -5.51 -7.57
CA ILE A 67 27.11 -6.16 -7.71
C ILE A 67 26.47 -6.41 -6.34
N ASN A 68 27.22 -6.93 -5.37
CA ASN A 68 26.70 -7.18 -4.03
C ASN A 68 26.30 -5.88 -3.31
N ARG A 69 27.14 -4.85 -3.41
CA ARG A 69 26.86 -3.55 -2.79
C ARG A 69 25.57 -2.92 -3.35
N ALA A 70 25.36 -3.02 -4.66
CA ALA A 70 24.18 -2.43 -5.29
C ALA A 70 22.91 -3.28 -5.10
N LEU A 71 23.00 -4.62 -5.13
CA LEU A 71 21.84 -5.52 -5.25
C LEU A 71 21.62 -6.48 -4.07
N GLY A 72 22.62 -6.67 -3.20
CA GLY A 72 22.53 -7.50 -1.99
C GLY A 72 22.40 -9.02 -2.23
N HIS A 73 23.07 -9.57 -3.24
CA HIS A 73 22.91 -11.00 -3.60
C HIS A 73 23.44 -11.98 -2.54
N GLU A 74 24.43 -11.59 -1.72
CA GLU A 74 24.90 -12.39 -0.59
C GLU A 74 23.81 -12.54 0.49
N GLU A 75 22.98 -11.51 0.69
CA GLU A 75 21.89 -11.58 1.66
C GLU A 75 20.82 -12.60 1.23
N VAL A 76 20.59 -12.73 -0.07
CA VAL A 76 19.73 -13.78 -0.63
C VAL A 76 20.32 -15.17 -0.41
N THR A 77 21.65 -15.29 -0.58
CA THR A 77 22.38 -16.52 -0.29
C THR A 77 22.19 -16.97 1.15
N ASP A 78 22.25 -16.01 2.07
CA ASP A 78 22.15 -16.28 3.50
C ASP A 78 20.72 -16.59 3.96
N LYS A 79 19.72 -15.93 3.37
CA LYS A 79 18.33 -15.96 3.87
C LYS A 79 17.34 -16.78 3.04
N VAL A 80 17.62 -17.04 1.76
CA VAL A 80 16.66 -17.67 0.85
C VAL A 80 17.19 -18.97 0.26
N THR A 81 18.43 -18.97 -0.24
CA THR A 81 19.02 -20.17 -0.83
C THR A 81 19.81 -20.94 0.24
N THR A 82 21.14 -20.85 0.27
CA THR A 82 22.02 -21.30 1.37
C THR A 82 23.46 -20.85 1.16
N LYS A 83 24.23 -20.70 2.24
CA LYS A 83 25.71 -20.52 2.18
C LYS A 83 26.46 -21.63 1.44
N MET A 84 25.92 -22.86 1.40
CA MET A 84 26.51 -23.95 0.61
C MET A 84 26.29 -23.79 -0.90
N ARG A 85 25.44 -22.84 -1.32
CA ARG A 85 25.01 -22.60 -2.70
C ARG A 85 24.83 -21.11 -2.97
N PRO A 86 25.94 -20.35 -2.98
CA PRO A 86 25.87 -18.92 -3.22
C PRO A 86 25.29 -18.62 -4.59
N LEU A 87 24.50 -17.55 -4.66
CA LEU A 87 24.23 -16.88 -5.92
C LEU A 87 25.54 -16.26 -6.39
N ILE A 88 26.01 -16.68 -7.56
CA ILE A 88 27.26 -16.20 -8.15
C ILE A 88 26.89 -15.45 -9.43
N PRO A 89 27.34 -14.20 -9.62
CA PRO A 89 27.15 -13.50 -10.88
C PRO A 89 27.95 -14.18 -12.00
N LEU A 90 27.27 -14.62 -13.05
CA LEU A 90 27.83 -15.32 -14.21
C LEU A 90 27.52 -14.54 -15.49
N GLY A 91 28.51 -14.34 -16.35
CA GLY A 91 28.33 -13.62 -17.62
C GLY A 91 29.59 -12.92 -18.09
N GLN A 92 29.63 -12.55 -19.36
CA GLN A 92 30.68 -11.74 -19.97
C GLN A 92 30.37 -10.24 -19.90
N THR A 93 29.09 -9.88 -19.75
CA THR A 93 28.64 -8.49 -19.57
C THR A 93 28.01 -8.30 -18.20
N ILE A 94 27.96 -7.05 -17.73
CA ILE A 94 27.22 -6.70 -16.51
C ILE A 94 25.76 -7.15 -16.55
N GLN A 95 25.11 -7.07 -17.72
CA GLN A 95 23.70 -7.44 -17.88
C GLN A 95 23.51 -8.94 -17.72
N GLU A 96 24.39 -9.76 -18.33
CA GLU A 96 24.38 -11.22 -18.14
C GLU A 96 24.65 -11.59 -16.68
N GLN A 97 25.62 -10.94 -16.03
CA GLN A 97 25.93 -11.14 -14.61
C GLN A 97 24.73 -10.85 -13.72
N VAL A 98 24.01 -9.75 -13.96
CA VAL A 98 22.80 -9.39 -13.21
C VAL A 98 21.65 -10.36 -13.51
N GLU A 99 21.41 -10.70 -14.77
CA GLU A 99 20.37 -11.66 -15.18
C GLU A 99 20.57 -13.03 -14.52
N SER A 100 21.82 -13.49 -14.39
CA SER A 100 22.15 -14.77 -13.75
C SER A 100 21.76 -14.86 -12.27
N LEU A 101 21.50 -13.74 -11.60
CA LEU A 101 21.11 -13.66 -10.19
C LEU A 101 19.59 -13.74 -9.98
N PHE A 102 18.80 -13.78 -11.06
CA PHE A 102 17.34 -13.73 -10.95
C PHE A 102 16.69 -15.11 -10.80
N PRO A 103 15.53 -15.21 -10.09
CA PRO A 103 14.70 -16.40 -10.10
C PRO A 103 14.33 -16.84 -11.54
N LYS A 104 14.43 -18.14 -11.83
CA LYS A 104 14.14 -18.69 -13.18
C LYS A 104 12.67 -18.61 -13.60
N ASN A 105 11.76 -18.25 -12.70
CA ASN A 105 10.32 -18.13 -12.93
C ASN A 105 9.87 -16.70 -13.26
N LEU A 106 10.79 -15.77 -13.51
CA LEU A 106 10.45 -14.46 -14.07
C LEU A 106 9.97 -14.57 -15.52
N SER A 107 9.04 -13.70 -15.91
CA SER A 107 8.68 -13.51 -17.32
C SER A 107 9.82 -12.85 -18.08
N ARG A 108 9.89 -13.06 -19.41
CA ARG A 108 10.95 -12.47 -20.24
C ARG A 108 10.98 -10.94 -20.13
N THR A 109 9.80 -10.32 -20.14
CA THR A 109 9.66 -8.86 -19.95
C THR A 109 10.18 -8.40 -18.58
N GLU A 110 9.92 -9.14 -17.50
CA GLU A 110 10.49 -8.80 -16.19
C GLU A 110 12.01 -8.94 -16.19
N VAL A 111 12.57 -9.97 -16.82
CA VAL A 111 14.02 -10.17 -16.92
C VAL A 111 14.68 -9.04 -17.69
N ASP A 112 14.14 -8.66 -18.85
CA ASP A 112 14.70 -7.60 -19.68
C ASP A 112 14.69 -6.25 -18.90
N THR A 113 13.55 -5.88 -18.31
CA THR A 113 13.43 -4.67 -17.45
C THR A 113 14.37 -4.70 -16.24
N LEU A 114 14.35 -5.77 -15.44
CA LEU A 114 15.13 -5.85 -14.21
C LEU A 114 16.64 -5.89 -14.50
N SER A 115 17.05 -6.62 -15.54
CA SER A 115 18.47 -6.73 -15.91
C SER A 115 19.04 -5.37 -16.30
N TYR A 116 18.30 -4.61 -17.11
CA TYR A 116 18.70 -3.26 -17.50
C TYR A 116 18.82 -2.31 -16.29
N VAL A 117 17.73 -2.21 -15.53
CA VAL A 117 17.65 -1.26 -14.41
C VAL A 117 18.66 -1.58 -13.30
N PHE A 118 18.82 -2.85 -12.95
CA PHE A 118 19.79 -3.24 -11.92
C PHE A 118 21.23 -3.12 -12.40
N SER A 119 21.51 -3.33 -13.70
CA SER A 119 22.83 -3.02 -14.26
C SER A 119 23.17 -1.54 -14.11
N ARG A 120 22.20 -0.65 -14.34
CA ARG A 120 22.34 0.80 -14.11
C ARG A 120 22.63 1.13 -12.65
N PHE A 121 21.98 0.43 -11.71
CA PHE A 121 22.23 0.62 -10.27
C PHE A 121 23.63 0.17 -9.87
N VAL A 122 24.12 -0.95 -10.41
CA VAL A 122 25.49 -1.46 -10.18
C VAL A 122 26.55 -0.49 -10.70
N LEU A 123 26.31 0.15 -11.85
CA LEU A 123 27.23 1.15 -12.42
C LEU A 123 27.12 2.52 -11.76
N GLU A 124 26.13 2.72 -10.88
CA GLU A 124 25.72 4.03 -10.36
C GLU A 124 25.37 5.06 -11.46
N ASP A 125 25.16 4.60 -12.70
CA ASP A 125 24.84 5.43 -13.87
C ASP A 125 23.32 5.59 -13.97
N THR A 126 22.80 6.57 -13.25
CA THR A 126 21.37 6.82 -13.09
C THR A 126 21.03 8.30 -13.29
N PRO A 127 19.80 8.63 -13.73
CA PRO A 127 19.36 10.01 -13.94
C PRO A 127 19.50 10.88 -12.69
N LYS A 128 19.70 12.18 -12.91
CA LYS A 128 19.69 13.17 -11.83
C LYS A 128 18.29 13.29 -11.25
N ASP A 129 18.22 13.24 -9.93
CA ASP A 129 16.99 13.34 -9.14
C ASP A 129 16.23 14.66 -9.34
N ILE A 130 16.96 15.75 -9.57
CA ILE A 130 16.43 17.12 -9.74
C ILE A 130 15.55 17.27 -11.01
N GLU A 131 15.77 16.41 -12.00
CA GLU A 131 15.13 16.49 -13.32
C GLU A 131 14.16 15.31 -13.57
N TRP A 132 13.86 14.53 -12.53
CA TRP A 132 13.04 13.33 -12.69
C TRP A 132 11.57 13.68 -12.99
N PRO A 133 11.08 13.41 -14.20
CA PRO A 133 9.73 13.79 -14.58
C PRO A 133 8.69 12.81 -14.02
N LEU A 134 7.43 13.23 -14.02
CA LEU A 134 6.29 12.32 -13.75
C LEU A 134 6.25 11.14 -14.74
N VAL A 135 6.75 11.38 -15.96
CA VAL A 135 6.71 10.49 -17.11
C VAL A 135 8.09 10.49 -17.76
N PRO A 136 8.96 9.52 -17.44
CA PRO A 136 10.28 9.42 -18.07
C PRO A 136 10.18 8.73 -19.45
N GLU A 137 10.67 9.38 -20.49
CA GLU A 137 10.68 8.83 -21.85
C GLU A 137 11.64 7.64 -21.98
N GLY A 138 11.29 6.67 -22.83
CA GLY A 138 12.06 5.45 -23.04
C GLY A 138 11.90 4.37 -21.97
N LEU A 139 11.22 4.62 -20.85
CA LEU A 139 11.00 3.62 -19.81
C LEU A 139 9.61 2.99 -19.87
N ASP A 140 9.56 1.68 -19.58
CA ASP A 140 8.33 0.99 -19.20
C ASP A 140 7.89 1.37 -17.75
N SER A 141 6.68 0.97 -17.37
CA SER A 141 6.11 1.34 -16.06
C SER A 141 6.86 0.77 -14.84
N LEU A 142 7.46 -0.42 -14.95
CA LEU A 142 8.23 -1.05 -13.90
C LEU A 142 9.61 -0.39 -13.79
N SER A 143 10.29 -0.18 -14.92
CA SER A 143 11.57 0.52 -14.99
C SER A 143 11.49 1.90 -14.34
N ALA A 144 10.48 2.70 -14.73
CA ALA A 144 10.28 4.04 -14.18
C ALA A 144 10.03 4.02 -12.66
N ALA A 145 9.26 3.05 -12.17
CA ALA A 145 9.01 2.88 -10.74
C ALA A 145 10.29 2.51 -9.97
N LEU A 146 11.10 1.58 -10.50
CA LEU A 146 12.35 1.16 -9.87
C LEU A 146 13.36 2.31 -9.78
N PHE A 147 13.55 3.09 -10.85
CA PHE A 147 14.39 4.29 -10.81
C PHE A 147 13.89 5.31 -9.79
N THR A 148 12.57 5.50 -9.69
CA THR A 148 11.97 6.41 -8.69
C THR A 148 12.29 5.95 -7.27
N ILE A 149 12.11 4.67 -6.97
CA ILE A 149 12.44 4.10 -5.65
C ILE A 149 13.94 4.21 -5.38
N ASN A 150 14.80 3.97 -6.37
CA ASN A 150 16.24 4.13 -6.24
C ASN A 150 16.65 5.57 -5.95
N ILE A 151 16.04 6.55 -6.64
CA ILE A 151 16.24 7.97 -6.34
C ILE A 151 15.89 8.25 -4.87
N VAL A 152 14.72 7.80 -4.40
CA VAL A 152 14.32 7.96 -2.99
C VAL A 152 15.30 7.27 -2.03
N SER A 153 15.78 6.07 -2.36
CA SER A 153 16.80 5.34 -1.58
C SER A 153 18.10 6.13 -1.45
N ARG A 154 18.57 6.73 -2.55
CA ARG A 154 19.76 7.59 -2.57
C ARG A 154 19.55 8.86 -1.75
N LEU A 155 18.36 9.45 -1.76
CA LEU A 155 18.04 10.63 -0.94
C LEU A 155 18.19 10.38 0.56
N ILE A 156 17.82 9.18 1.03
CA ILE A 156 17.92 8.80 2.44
C ILE A 156 19.28 8.21 2.81
N GLY A 157 20.18 8.01 1.84
CA GLY A 157 21.48 7.36 2.05
C GLY A 157 21.37 5.88 2.43
N GLY A 158 20.31 5.20 1.98
CA GLY A 158 20.07 3.78 2.23
C GLY A 158 20.37 2.94 1.00
N GLU A 159 20.94 1.75 1.22
CA GLU A 159 21.01 0.68 0.23
C GLU A 159 19.69 -0.11 0.28
N ASN A 160 19.06 -0.34 -0.87
CA ASN A 160 17.87 -1.19 -0.96
C ASN A 160 18.32 -2.59 -1.36
N PRO A 161 18.04 -3.66 -0.58
CA PRO A 161 18.49 -5.01 -0.90
C PRO A 161 17.64 -5.63 -2.02
N TRP A 162 17.72 -5.09 -3.25
CA TRP A 162 16.78 -5.37 -4.35
C TRP A 162 16.50 -6.85 -4.62
N LEU A 163 17.52 -7.71 -4.54
CA LEU A 163 17.34 -9.12 -4.86
C LEU A 163 16.58 -9.89 -3.78
N LEU A 164 16.72 -9.53 -2.49
CA LEU A 164 16.09 -10.29 -1.41
C LEU A 164 14.55 -10.27 -1.48
N PRO A 165 13.88 -9.11 -1.55
CA PRO A 165 12.43 -9.04 -1.77
C PRO A 165 11.99 -9.75 -3.04
N LEU A 166 12.71 -9.57 -4.14
CA LEU A 166 12.38 -10.20 -5.43
C LEU A 166 12.36 -11.72 -5.31
N TRP A 167 13.43 -12.29 -4.74
CA TRP A 167 13.56 -13.72 -4.51
C TRP A 167 12.48 -14.25 -3.56
N SER A 168 12.28 -13.60 -2.41
CA SER A 168 11.25 -14.02 -1.45
C SER A 168 9.85 -14.01 -2.05
N MET A 169 9.52 -13.01 -2.88
CA MET A 169 8.24 -12.94 -3.57
C MET A 169 8.09 -14.05 -4.59
N LYS A 170 9.08 -14.24 -5.47
CA LYS A 170 8.99 -15.19 -6.60
C LYS A 170 9.05 -16.65 -6.15
N VAL A 171 9.79 -16.97 -5.09
CA VAL A 171 9.77 -18.29 -4.46
C VAL A 171 8.39 -18.58 -3.89
N GLU A 172 7.75 -17.61 -3.22
CA GLU A 172 6.43 -17.82 -2.63
C GLU A 172 5.32 -17.94 -3.68
N GLU A 173 5.34 -17.10 -4.72
CA GLU A 173 4.44 -17.24 -5.87
C GLU A 173 4.51 -18.66 -6.45
N HIS A 174 5.72 -19.20 -6.58
CA HIS A 174 5.93 -20.55 -7.07
C HIS A 174 5.41 -21.63 -6.11
N ARG A 175 5.64 -21.48 -4.80
CA ARG A 175 5.08 -22.38 -3.77
C ARG A 175 3.56 -22.41 -3.81
N ILE A 176 2.91 -21.25 -3.90
CA ILE A 176 1.45 -21.12 -3.98
C ILE A 176 0.91 -21.77 -5.26
N LEU A 177 1.54 -21.53 -6.42
CA LEU A 177 1.15 -22.16 -7.68
C LEU A 177 1.31 -23.69 -7.63
N GLY A 178 2.40 -24.17 -7.03
CA GLY A 178 2.62 -25.59 -6.79
C GLY A 178 1.52 -26.22 -5.92
N LEU A 179 1.17 -25.57 -4.81
CA LEU A 179 0.06 -26.01 -3.94
C LEU A 179 -1.28 -26.03 -4.67
N GLN A 180 -1.57 -25.01 -5.49
CA GLN A 180 -2.80 -24.96 -6.30
C GLN A 180 -2.85 -26.12 -7.30
N LYS A 181 -1.73 -26.43 -7.96
CA LYS A 181 -1.66 -27.58 -8.88
C LYS A 181 -1.91 -28.91 -8.16
N ILE A 182 -1.32 -29.10 -6.97
CA ILE A 182 -1.58 -30.30 -6.15
C ILE A 182 -3.06 -30.38 -5.76
N TYR A 183 -3.64 -29.25 -5.33
CA TYR A 183 -5.06 -29.18 -4.98
C TYR A 183 -5.98 -29.56 -6.14
N ASP A 184 -5.74 -29.01 -7.32
CA ASP A 184 -6.51 -29.33 -8.53
C ASP A 184 -6.37 -30.81 -8.89
N SER A 185 -5.16 -31.38 -8.78
CA SER A 185 -4.94 -32.81 -9.01
C SER A 185 -5.66 -33.68 -7.96
N LEU A 186 -5.78 -33.25 -6.71
CA LEU A 186 -6.50 -33.99 -5.67
C LEU A 186 -8.02 -34.02 -5.89
N LEU A 187 -8.57 -32.97 -6.49
CA LEU A 187 -10.01 -32.86 -6.80
C LEU A 187 -10.40 -33.53 -8.12
N SER A 188 -9.44 -33.72 -9.01
CA SER A 188 -9.64 -34.42 -10.27
C SER A 188 -9.82 -35.94 -10.09
N GLU A 189 -10.34 -36.62 -11.12
CA GLU A 189 -10.44 -38.08 -11.16
C GLU A 189 -9.09 -38.79 -11.42
N ASN A 190 -7.96 -38.09 -11.26
CA ASN A 190 -6.61 -38.65 -11.42
C ASN A 190 -6.41 -39.86 -10.48
N LYS A 191 -5.50 -40.78 -10.81
CA LYS A 191 -5.15 -41.89 -9.91
C LYS A 191 -4.30 -41.39 -8.74
N PRO A 192 -4.29 -42.08 -7.58
CA PRO A 192 -3.44 -41.69 -6.46
C PRO A 192 -1.96 -41.56 -6.82
N ASP A 193 -1.45 -42.44 -7.69
CA ASP A 193 -0.05 -42.39 -8.14
C ASP A 193 0.24 -41.13 -8.97
N ASP A 194 -0.70 -40.65 -9.80
CA ASP A 194 -0.55 -39.41 -10.58
C ASP A 194 -0.47 -38.18 -9.65
N VAL A 195 -1.29 -38.16 -8.58
CA VAL A 195 -1.26 -37.09 -7.57
C VAL A 195 0.08 -37.09 -6.82
N ILE A 196 0.59 -38.28 -6.47
CA ILE A 196 1.90 -38.41 -5.82
C ILE A 196 3.00 -37.90 -6.76
N GLU A 197 2.93 -38.23 -8.05
CA GLU A 197 3.88 -37.74 -9.05
C GLU A 197 3.83 -36.20 -9.15
N ASP A 198 2.65 -35.60 -9.15
CA ASP A 198 2.49 -34.14 -9.15
C ASP A 198 3.03 -33.46 -7.88
N MET A 199 2.86 -34.10 -6.72
CA MET A 199 3.46 -33.65 -5.45
C MET A 199 4.99 -33.66 -5.51
N GLU A 200 5.60 -34.77 -5.97
CA GLU A 200 7.06 -34.88 -6.10
C GLU A 200 7.61 -33.94 -7.19
N LYS A 201 6.90 -33.78 -8.32
CA LYS A 201 7.24 -32.79 -9.35
C LYS A 201 7.23 -31.37 -8.81
N THR A 202 6.26 -31.03 -7.95
CA THR A 202 6.18 -29.71 -7.32
C THR A 202 7.37 -29.47 -6.39
N LYS A 203 7.70 -30.45 -5.54
CA LYS A 203 8.88 -30.40 -4.66
C LYS A 203 10.18 -30.25 -5.44
N GLU A 204 10.38 -31.03 -6.49
CA GLU A 204 11.56 -30.93 -7.34
C GLU A 204 11.63 -29.58 -8.09
N SER A 205 10.48 -29.04 -8.49
CA SER A 205 10.39 -27.71 -9.11
C SER A 205 10.79 -26.59 -8.15
N ILE A 206 10.33 -26.62 -6.89
CA ILE A 206 10.73 -25.67 -5.85
C ILE A 206 12.25 -25.76 -5.62
N LYS A 207 12.77 -26.99 -5.50
CA LYS A 207 14.21 -27.24 -5.33
C LYS A 207 15.03 -26.64 -6.48
N LYS A 208 14.58 -26.77 -7.73
CA LYS A 208 15.24 -26.19 -8.91
C LYS A 208 15.26 -24.66 -8.94
N ILE A 209 14.28 -23.99 -8.31
CA ILE A 209 14.32 -22.52 -8.17
C ILE A 209 15.36 -22.11 -7.13
N LEU A 210 15.40 -22.82 -6.00
CA LEU A 210 16.35 -22.54 -4.91
C LEU A 210 17.80 -22.92 -5.26
N VAL A 211 18.01 -23.74 -6.29
CA VAL A 211 19.33 -24.22 -6.74
C VAL A 211 19.58 -23.79 -8.19
N GLN A 212 20.30 -22.69 -8.36
CA GLN A 212 20.62 -22.18 -9.70
C GLN A 212 21.97 -22.62 -10.24
N ASN A 213 22.93 -22.96 -9.37
CA ASN A 213 24.26 -23.37 -9.77
C ASN A 213 24.27 -24.86 -10.22
N PRO A 214 24.47 -25.17 -11.51
CA PRO A 214 24.45 -26.53 -12.04
C PRO A 214 25.66 -27.38 -11.59
N SER A 215 26.70 -26.76 -11.04
CA SER A 215 27.93 -27.42 -10.60
C SER A 215 27.82 -28.14 -9.25
N ILE A 216 26.70 -27.96 -8.53
CA ILE A 216 26.54 -28.43 -7.15
C ILE A 216 25.51 -29.58 -7.10
N ASP A 217 25.86 -30.67 -6.41
CA ASP A 217 24.96 -31.81 -6.23
C ASP A 217 23.66 -31.38 -5.53
N SER A 218 22.55 -31.66 -6.20
CA SER A 218 21.20 -31.37 -5.71
C SER A 218 20.88 -32.12 -4.41
N ALA A 219 21.54 -33.25 -4.11
CA ALA A 219 21.30 -34.07 -2.93
C ALA A 219 21.63 -33.37 -1.60
N LEU A 220 22.51 -32.37 -1.60
CA LEU A 220 22.96 -31.64 -0.40
C LEU A 220 22.07 -30.43 -0.04
N ALA A 221 20.82 -30.40 -0.53
CA ALA A 221 19.90 -29.28 -0.32
C ALA A 221 19.27 -29.33 1.07
N PRO A 222 19.15 -28.20 1.82
CA PRO A 222 18.13 -28.16 2.84
C PRO A 222 16.77 -28.39 2.18
N GLN A 223 15.94 -29.19 2.83
CA GLN A 223 14.55 -29.29 2.41
C GLN A 223 13.85 -27.98 2.74
N ASP A 224 13.32 -27.35 1.70
CA ASP A 224 12.37 -26.25 1.83
C ASP A 224 11.23 -26.67 2.80
N PRO A 225 10.76 -25.79 3.72
CA PRO A 225 9.78 -26.18 4.73
C PRO A 225 8.48 -26.76 4.15
N LEU A 226 8.06 -26.32 2.96
CA LEU A 226 6.90 -26.90 2.28
C LEU A 226 7.18 -28.32 1.78
N SER A 227 8.43 -28.65 1.44
CA SER A 227 8.82 -30.01 1.03
C SER A 227 8.55 -31.04 2.13
N TYR A 228 8.75 -30.68 3.41
CA TYR A 228 8.42 -31.58 4.54
C TYR A 228 6.90 -31.85 4.65
N ILE A 229 6.09 -30.82 4.42
CA ILE A 229 4.63 -30.93 4.41
C ILE A 229 4.16 -31.81 3.25
N ILE A 230 4.74 -31.60 2.05
CA ILE A 230 4.47 -32.44 0.87
C ILE A 230 4.87 -33.90 1.15
N ASP A 231 6.05 -34.16 1.73
CA ASP A 231 6.50 -35.51 2.08
C ASP A 231 5.55 -36.20 3.08
N ARG A 232 4.90 -35.44 3.97
CA ARG A 232 3.84 -35.95 4.86
C ARG A 232 2.59 -36.34 4.08
N TRP A 233 2.13 -35.51 3.15
CA TRP A 233 0.97 -35.80 2.30
C TRP A 233 1.20 -37.00 1.38
N VAL A 234 2.37 -37.06 0.74
CA VAL A 234 2.78 -38.20 -0.09
C VAL A 234 2.76 -39.49 0.72
N ARG A 235 3.30 -39.50 1.94
CA ARG A 235 3.26 -40.67 2.83
C ARG A 235 1.83 -41.08 3.18
N SER A 236 0.97 -40.12 3.53
CA SER A 236 -0.44 -40.41 3.84
C SER A 236 -1.19 -41.02 2.66
N LEU A 237 -0.96 -40.49 1.44
CA LEU A 237 -1.61 -41.01 0.25
C LEU A 237 -1.05 -42.37 -0.18
N LYS A 238 0.27 -42.61 -0.02
CA LYS A 238 0.91 -43.90 -0.31
C LYS A 238 0.39 -45.04 0.58
N VAL A 239 0.14 -44.78 1.86
CA VAL A 239 -0.39 -45.78 2.79
C VAL A 239 -1.80 -46.22 2.40
N GLU A 240 -2.62 -45.28 1.95
CA GLU A 240 -4.05 -45.51 1.71
C GLU A 240 -4.38 -45.84 0.25
N LYS A 241 -3.41 -45.82 -0.66
CA LYS A 241 -3.67 -45.91 -2.11
C LYS A 241 -4.33 -47.22 -2.55
N ASP A 242 -4.04 -48.31 -1.83
CA ASP A 242 -4.57 -49.65 -2.07
C ASP A 242 -5.81 -49.96 -1.20
N SER A 243 -6.26 -48.99 -0.38
CA SER A 243 -7.45 -49.09 0.46
C SER A 243 -8.74 -48.92 -0.37
N ALA A 244 -9.89 -49.24 0.24
CA ALA A 244 -11.20 -49.00 -0.38
C ALA A 244 -11.36 -47.53 -0.83
N LYS A 245 -11.98 -47.29 -1.99
CA LYS A 245 -12.15 -45.96 -2.61
C LYS A 245 -12.59 -44.87 -1.62
N ARG A 246 -13.53 -45.20 -0.72
CA ARG A 246 -14.03 -44.28 0.32
C ARG A 246 -12.93 -43.76 1.26
N ILE A 247 -11.92 -44.58 1.56
CA ILE A 247 -10.78 -44.23 2.43
C ILE A 247 -9.79 -43.35 1.68
N VAL A 248 -9.50 -43.68 0.41
CA VAL A 248 -8.69 -42.84 -0.50
C VAL A 248 -9.31 -41.45 -0.65
N ASP A 249 -10.62 -41.37 -0.96
CA ASP A 249 -11.33 -40.12 -1.14
C ASP A 249 -11.33 -39.26 0.14
N LYS A 250 -11.49 -39.89 1.32
CA LYS A 250 -11.40 -39.20 2.61
C LYS A 250 -10.00 -38.63 2.85
N THR A 251 -8.96 -39.39 2.51
CA THR A 251 -7.55 -38.94 2.63
C THR A 251 -7.27 -37.78 1.67
N ARG A 252 -7.76 -37.86 0.42
CA ARG A 252 -7.67 -36.77 -0.55
C ARG A 252 -8.35 -35.50 -0.05
N GLN A 253 -9.57 -35.60 0.47
CA GLN A 253 -10.30 -34.45 1.02
C GLN A 253 -9.59 -33.83 2.23
N LYS A 254 -8.99 -34.66 3.10
CA LYS A 254 -8.19 -34.17 4.23
C LYS A 254 -6.98 -33.37 3.73
N ILE A 255 -6.20 -33.93 2.81
CA ILE A 255 -5.03 -33.25 2.23
C ILE A 255 -5.47 -31.97 1.51
N ALA A 256 -6.55 -32.01 0.73
CA ALA A 256 -7.08 -30.83 0.03
C ALA A 256 -7.48 -29.71 0.99
N THR A 257 -8.04 -30.06 2.15
CA THR A 257 -8.37 -29.09 3.22
C THR A 257 -7.10 -28.49 3.82
N GLU A 258 -6.10 -29.31 4.13
CA GLU A 258 -4.80 -28.84 4.62
C GLU A 258 -4.09 -27.93 3.59
N ILE A 259 -4.18 -28.24 2.30
CA ILE A 259 -3.63 -27.40 1.23
C ILE A 259 -4.34 -26.05 1.15
N ILE A 260 -5.68 -26.02 1.23
CA ILE A 260 -6.42 -24.74 1.26
C ILE A 260 -5.98 -23.91 2.47
N GLU A 261 -5.84 -24.54 3.64
CA GLU A 261 -5.39 -23.88 4.85
C GLU A 261 -3.95 -23.34 4.69
N GLU A 262 -3.05 -24.12 4.11
CA GLU A 262 -1.67 -23.70 3.85
C GLU A 262 -1.58 -22.55 2.82
N ILE A 263 -2.33 -22.63 1.71
CA ILE A 263 -2.46 -21.53 0.73
C ILE A 263 -3.02 -20.30 1.43
N ARG A 264 -4.02 -20.48 2.30
CA ARG A 264 -4.64 -19.39 3.06
C ARG A 264 -3.61 -18.77 4.00
N ASN A 265 -2.87 -19.56 4.77
CA ASN A 265 -1.81 -19.12 5.68
C ASN A 265 -0.72 -18.34 4.94
N ARG A 266 -0.26 -18.84 3.79
CA ARG A 266 0.75 -18.18 2.93
C ARG A 266 0.26 -16.91 2.26
N LYS A 267 -1.03 -16.86 1.88
CA LYS A 267 -1.72 -15.61 1.49
C LYS A 267 -2.07 -14.73 2.71
N GLY A 268 -1.71 -15.18 3.91
CA GLY A 268 -1.91 -14.55 5.21
C GLY A 268 -3.32 -14.61 5.79
N ALA A 269 -4.29 -15.26 5.16
CA ALA A 269 -5.66 -15.36 5.64
C ALA A 269 -5.88 -16.37 6.80
N GLY A 270 -4.83 -16.99 7.33
CA GLY A 270 -4.88 -17.81 8.55
C GLY A 270 -3.74 -17.45 9.50
N SER A 271 -4.00 -17.57 10.80
CA SER A 271 -3.09 -17.18 11.88
C SER A 271 -1.84 -18.07 11.90
N VAL A 272 -0.65 -17.55 11.59
CA VAL A 272 0.59 -18.36 11.68
C VAL A 272 1.80 -17.55 12.17
N SER A 273 2.62 -18.28 12.94
CA SER A 273 3.88 -17.95 13.60
C SER A 273 5.01 -17.47 12.68
N LEU A 274 6.03 -16.89 13.34
CA LEU A 274 7.22 -16.23 12.80
C LEU A 274 8.32 -17.23 12.44
N ASP A 275 9.02 -16.98 11.32
CA ASP A 275 10.46 -17.26 11.07
C ASP A 275 10.80 -17.31 9.56
N GLU A 276 9.81 -17.51 8.67
CA GLU A 276 9.98 -17.38 7.20
C GLU A 276 8.90 -16.48 6.54
N ALA A 277 7.81 -16.20 7.27
CA ALA A 277 6.66 -15.40 6.87
C ALA A 277 6.93 -13.87 6.88
N ASP A 278 8.19 -13.47 7.07
CA ASP A 278 8.51 -12.12 7.47
C ASP A 278 8.44 -11.16 6.27
N LEU A 279 9.17 -11.42 5.18
CA LEU A 279 9.05 -10.62 3.95
C LEU A 279 7.63 -10.64 3.33
N GLN A 280 6.82 -11.67 3.64
CA GLN A 280 5.44 -11.82 3.17
C GLN A 280 4.44 -10.97 3.95
N ARG A 281 4.67 -10.72 5.25
CA ARG A 281 3.78 -9.85 6.04
C ARG A 281 3.75 -8.41 5.50
N MET A 282 4.83 -7.97 4.83
CA MET A 282 4.92 -6.66 4.18
C MET A 282 4.00 -6.51 2.95
N THR A 283 3.61 -7.59 2.28
CA THR A 283 2.72 -7.56 1.10
C THR A 283 1.25 -7.76 1.42
N LEU A 284 0.91 -8.04 2.70
CA LEU A 284 -0.45 -8.37 3.09
C LEU A 284 -1.42 -7.21 2.94
N THR A 285 -0.93 -5.96 3.06
CA THR A 285 -1.74 -4.77 2.80
C THR A 285 -1.34 -4.16 1.46
N GLN A 286 -2.21 -4.24 0.45
CA GLN A 286 -2.02 -3.52 -0.81
C GLN A 286 -2.28 -2.02 -0.62
N TRP A 287 -1.32 -1.19 -1.03
CA TRP A 287 -1.39 0.26 -0.97
C TRP A 287 -1.94 0.81 -2.28
N ASN A 288 -3.02 1.57 -2.21
CA ASN A 288 -3.38 2.42 -3.33
C ASN A 288 -2.60 3.75 -3.21
N ILE A 289 -1.58 3.90 -4.05
CA ILE A 289 -0.79 5.14 -4.14
C ILE A 289 -1.52 6.11 -5.07
N HIS A 290 -2.12 7.14 -4.49
CA HIS A 290 -2.79 8.20 -5.26
C HIS A 290 -1.89 9.42 -5.53
N VAL A 291 -0.58 9.26 -5.34
CA VAL A 291 0.41 10.27 -5.71
C VAL A 291 0.77 10.09 -7.18
N LEU A 292 0.75 11.18 -7.95
CA LEU A 292 1.23 11.19 -9.32
C LEU A 292 2.77 11.15 -9.28
N ARG A 293 3.32 9.95 -9.33
CA ARG A 293 4.74 9.61 -9.49
C ARG A 293 4.85 8.33 -10.33
N PRO A 294 6.02 8.04 -10.94
CA PRO A 294 6.18 6.83 -11.74
C PRO A 294 6.00 5.52 -10.96
N ASP A 295 6.29 5.51 -9.66
CA ASP A 295 6.05 4.39 -8.73
C ASP A 295 4.60 4.31 -8.20
N GLY A 296 3.70 5.17 -8.69
CA GLY A 296 2.33 5.32 -8.23
C GLY A 296 1.30 4.64 -9.15
N PRO A 297 0.27 5.36 -9.63
CA PRO A 297 -0.82 4.78 -10.41
C PRO A 297 -0.37 4.02 -11.67
N SER A 298 0.63 4.52 -12.39
CA SER A 298 1.15 3.93 -13.63
C SER A 298 1.66 2.51 -13.46
N SER A 299 2.27 2.21 -12.31
CA SER A 299 2.96 0.95 -12.03
C SER A 299 2.13 -0.01 -11.18
N SER A 300 0.82 0.25 -11.02
CA SER A 300 -0.02 -0.54 -10.10
C SER A 300 -0.16 -2.02 -10.49
N GLY A 301 0.20 -2.40 -11.72
CA GLY A 301 0.31 -3.80 -12.14
C GLY A 301 1.44 -4.57 -11.44
N HIS A 302 2.42 -3.84 -10.90
CA HIS A 302 3.61 -4.37 -10.20
C HIS A 302 3.59 -4.05 -8.70
N GLU A 303 2.43 -3.64 -8.15
CA GLU A 303 2.32 -3.07 -6.79
C GLU A 303 2.80 -4.03 -5.69
N SER A 304 2.61 -5.35 -5.85
CA SER A 304 3.09 -6.35 -4.90
C SER A 304 4.61 -6.27 -4.71
N MET A 305 5.35 -6.21 -5.81
CA MET A 305 6.81 -6.10 -5.82
C MET A 305 7.26 -4.73 -5.31
N LEU A 306 6.66 -3.65 -5.84
CA LEU A 306 7.04 -2.28 -5.48
C LEU A 306 6.76 -1.94 -4.01
N THR A 307 5.73 -2.54 -3.41
CA THR A 307 5.44 -2.36 -1.97
C THR A 307 6.59 -2.88 -1.12
N MET A 308 7.19 -4.01 -1.48
CA MET A 308 8.32 -4.56 -0.72
C MET A 308 9.55 -3.67 -0.81
N PHE A 309 9.88 -3.18 -2.02
CA PHE A 309 11.02 -2.28 -2.21
C PHE A 309 10.85 -0.96 -1.45
N ARG A 310 9.64 -0.40 -1.41
CA ARG A 310 9.35 0.81 -0.63
C ARG A 310 9.35 0.55 0.87
N GLY A 311 8.87 -0.62 1.30
CA GLY A 311 8.80 -0.99 2.71
C GLY A 311 10.16 -1.10 3.41
N ASN A 312 11.24 -1.26 2.66
CA ASN A 312 12.62 -1.26 3.16
C ASN A 312 13.18 0.16 3.39
N LEU A 313 12.49 1.19 2.90
CA LEU A 313 12.94 2.57 3.00
C LEU A 313 12.22 3.28 4.15
N ASN A 314 12.93 4.24 4.76
CA ASN A 314 12.33 5.19 5.68
C ASN A 314 12.78 6.62 5.37
N ILE A 315 11.90 7.39 4.75
CA ILE A 315 12.18 8.79 4.37
C ILE A 315 12.39 9.73 5.55
N LEU A 316 12.11 9.30 6.78
CA LEU A 316 12.43 10.08 7.98
C LEU A 316 13.94 10.15 8.28
N ASP A 317 14.75 9.31 7.63
CA ASP A 317 16.22 9.44 7.63
C ASP A 317 16.67 10.70 6.87
N TYR A 318 15.86 11.22 5.95
CA TYR A 318 16.15 12.47 5.24
C TYR A 318 15.77 13.69 6.10
N GLU A 319 16.76 14.24 6.82
CA GLU A 319 16.60 15.35 7.76
C GLU A 319 15.80 16.56 7.22
N PRO A 320 16.04 17.06 5.99
CA PRO A 320 15.21 18.09 5.36
C PRO A 320 13.71 17.87 5.43
N LEU A 321 13.25 16.63 5.21
CA LEU A 321 11.82 16.30 5.24
C LEU A 321 11.25 16.51 6.63
N VAL A 322 11.96 16.03 7.66
CA VAL A 322 11.49 16.11 9.06
C VAL A 322 11.38 17.58 9.48
N LYS A 323 12.40 18.39 9.25
CA LYS A 323 12.38 19.82 9.58
C LYS A 323 11.26 20.57 8.87
N VAL A 324 11.04 20.28 7.59
CA VAL A 324 9.94 20.91 6.82
C VAL A 324 8.57 20.47 7.34
N CYS A 325 8.39 19.18 7.65
CA CYS A 325 7.15 18.70 8.26
C CYS A 325 6.88 19.35 9.62
N GLU A 326 7.90 19.50 10.47
CA GLU A 326 7.81 20.20 11.75
C GLU A 326 7.44 21.68 11.58
N TYR A 327 8.06 22.38 10.63
CA TYR A 327 7.71 23.76 10.29
C TYR A 327 6.27 23.90 9.78
N LEU A 328 5.79 22.90 9.03
CA LEU A 328 4.44 22.89 8.45
C LEU A 328 3.38 22.23 9.35
N SER A 329 3.72 21.81 10.57
CA SER A 329 2.83 21.03 11.46
C SER A 329 1.47 21.70 11.68
N ASP A 330 1.47 23.03 11.83
CA ASP A 330 0.27 23.85 12.04
C ASP A 330 -0.08 24.71 10.82
N CYS A 331 0.54 24.46 9.67
CA CYS A 331 0.23 25.13 8.42
C CYS A 331 -1.02 24.52 7.76
N GLU A 332 -1.99 25.37 7.42
CA GLU A 332 -3.20 24.99 6.68
C GLU A 332 -3.33 25.71 5.33
N ARG A 333 -2.21 26.25 4.82
CA ARG A 333 -2.18 26.94 3.52
C ARG A 333 -1.63 26.03 2.45
N ALA A 334 -2.42 25.77 1.41
CA ALA A 334 -1.98 24.99 0.27
C ALA A 334 -0.83 25.67 -0.50
N GLY A 335 0.00 24.85 -1.13
CA GLY A 335 1.08 25.32 -1.99
C GLY A 335 2.40 25.61 -1.29
N ARG A 336 2.60 25.02 -0.11
CA ARG A 336 3.82 25.05 0.69
C ARG A 336 4.54 23.68 0.60
N PRO A 337 5.82 23.58 0.98
CA PRO A 337 6.74 24.70 1.22
C PRO A 337 7.12 25.42 -0.09
N SER A 338 7.63 26.63 0.03
CA SER A 338 8.34 27.35 -1.03
C SER A 338 9.86 27.21 -0.88
N ALA A 339 10.63 27.48 -1.93
CA ALA A 339 12.10 27.46 -1.86
C ALA A 339 12.66 28.42 -0.79
N SER A 340 12.02 29.57 -0.57
CA SER A 340 12.40 30.51 0.51
C SER A 340 12.11 29.96 1.91
N GLU A 341 11.04 29.18 2.08
CA GLU A 341 10.76 28.53 3.37
C GLU A 341 11.76 27.39 3.63
N ILE A 342 12.14 26.66 2.58
CA ILE A 342 13.17 25.62 2.68
C ILE A 342 14.52 26.23 3.06
N GLU A 343 14.90 27.36 2.45
CA GLU A 343 16.10 28.13 2.81
C GLU A 343 16.11 28.47 4.31
N GLN A 344 14.98 28.96 4.84
CA GLN A 344 14.85 29.31 6.25
C GLN A 344 14.89 28.10 7.19
N VAL A 345 14.24 26.99 6.81
CA VAL A 345 14.07 25.82 7.68
C VAL A 345 15.31 24.93 7.71
N ILE A 346 15.99 24.79 6.58
CA ILE A 346 17.14 23.88 6.44
C ILE A 346 18.46 24.61 6.68
N ASP A 347 18.46 25.94 6.64
CA ASP A 347 19.66 26.78 6.67
C ASP A 347 20.61 26.43 5.51
N THR A 348 20.12 26.64 4.29
CA THR A 348 20.86 26.34 3.07
C THR A 348 20.75 27.46 2.04
N LYS A 349 21.72 27.54 1.12
CA LYS A 349 21.73 28.57 0.07
C LYS A 349 20.51 28.40 -0.84
N ARG A 350 19.90 29.51 -1.28
CA ARG A 350 18.77 29.55 -2.23
C ARG A 350 18.78 28.51 -3.35
N ARG A 351 19.91 28.30 -4.04
CA ARG A 351 20.01 27.29 -5.12
C ARG A 351 19.76 25.87 -4.61
N MET A 352 20.33 25.52 -3.46
CA MET A 352 20.12 24.22 -2.82
C MET A 352 18.68 24.07 -2.35
N SER A 353 18.03 25.15 -1.90
CA SER A 353 16.62 25.12 -1.49
C SER A 353 15.68 24.77 -2.63
N HIS A 354 15.97 25.19 -3.87
CA HIS A 354 15.23 24.77 -5.05
C HIS A 354 15.37 23.27 -5.33
N TYR A 355 16.59 22.73 -5.24
CA TYR A 355 16.83 21.30 -5.41
C TYR A 355 16.18 20.47 -4.30
N THR A 356 16.25 20.93 -3.06
CA THR A 356 15.56 20.28 -1.95
C THR A 356 14.04 20.33 -2.12
N LEU A 357 13.47 21.41 -2.66
CA LEU A 357 12.04 21.48 -2.97
C LEU A 357 11.62 20.38 -3.95
N GLN A 358 12.37 20.21 -5.05
CA GLN A 358 12.08 19.19 -6.06
C GLN A 358 12.17 17.78 -5.47
N ARG A 359 13.18 17.51 -4.62
CA ARG A 359 13.28 16.24 -3.88
C ARG A 359 12.08 16.01 -2.95
N LEU A 360 11.66 17.05 -2.23
CA LEU A 360 10.50 16.97 -1.34
C LEU A 360 9.20 16.72 -2.12
N GLU A 361 9.06 17.15 -3.37
CA GLU A 361 7.89 16.83 -4.20
C GLU A 361 7.69 15.31 -4.41
N MET A 362 8.74 14.49 -4.28
CA MET A 362 8.64 13.03 -4.33
C MET A 362 8.15 12.40 -3.03
N ILE A 363 8.51 12.98 -1.87
CA ILE A 363 8.41 12.32 -0.55
C ILE A 363 7.56 13.09 0.48
N LEU A 364 7.09 14.29 0.17
CA LEU A 364 6.16 15.09 0.97
C LEU A 364 4.81 15.15 0.27
N THR A 365 3.73 15.02 1.05
CA THR A 365 2.37 15.03 0.51
C THR A 365 1.49 16.08 1.19
N GLU A 366 0.65 16.73 0.39
CA GLU A 366 -0.49 17.50 0.89
C GLU A 366 -1.70 16.58 1.01
N ARG A 367 -2.32 16.56 2.19
CA ARG A 367 -3.53 15.81 2.46
C ARG A 367 -4.67 16.73 2.88
N PHE A 368 -5.72 16.78 2.07
CA PHE A 368 -6.93 17.51 2.37
C PHE A 368 -7.92 16.62 3.13
N ILE A 369 -8.50 17.18 4.19
CA ILE A 369 -9.42 16.48 5.09
C ILE A 369 -10.76 17.23 5.03
N PRO A 370 -11.84 16.60 4.56
CA PRO A 370 -13.15 17.25 4.43
C PRO A 370 -13.86 17.35 5.77
N SER A 371 -14.33 18.54 6.11
CA SER A 371 -15.23 18.74 7.24
C SER A 371 -16.63 18.29 6.84
N MET A 372 -16.97 17.03 7.12
CA MET A 372 -18.24 16.43 6.67
C MET A 372 -19.47 17.18 7.21
N THR A 373 -19.42 17.63 8.46
CA THR A 373 -20.47 18.48 9.06
C THR A 373 -20.70 19.80 8.32
N LYS A 374 -19.64 20.42 7.79
CA LYS A 374 -19.75 21.62 6.94
C LYS A 374 -20.39 21.34 5.59
N LEU A 375 -20.23 20.12 5.09
CA LEU A 375 -20.85 19.65 3.84
C LEU A 375 -22.30 19.19 4.04
N GLY A 376 -22.75 18.99 5.29
CA GLY A 376 -24.03 18.35 5.59
C GLY A 376 -24.04 16.86 5.25
N LEU A 377 -22.86 16.24 5.25
CA LEU A 377 -22.63 14.84 4.94
C LEU A 377 -22.09 14.11 6.17
N ARG A 378 -22.09 12.79 6.11
CA ARG A 378 -21.39 11.91 7.05
C ARG A 378 -20.91 10.64 6.34
N TYR A 379 -19.98 9.94 6.97
CA TYR A 379 -19.57 8.61 6.56
C TYR A 379 -20.45 7.55 7.22
N ARG A 380 -20.78 6.50 6.47
CA ARG A 380 -21.33 5.24 6.98
C ARG A 380 -20.38 4.10 6.66
N PHE A 381 -19.89 3.44 7.69
CA PHE A 381 -19.14 2.20 7.60
C PHE A 381 -20.09 1.02 7.75
N ILE A 382 -20.05 0.08 6.81
CA ILE A 382 -20.83 -1.16 6.85
C ILE A 382 -19.85 -2.33 6.83
N PHE A 383 -19.84 -3.12 7.90
CA PHE A 383 -18.99 -4.30 8.06
C PHE A 383 -19.80 -5.55 7.84
N THR A 384 -19.29 -6.46 7.00
CA THR A 384 -19.95 -7.71 6.59
C THR A 384 -19.05 -8.91 6.80
N GLU A 385 -19.64 -10.08 7.06
CA GLU A 385 -18.90 -11.33 7.21
C GLU A 385 -18.21 -11.79 5.92
N ARG A 386 -18.71 -11.35 4.77
CA ARG A 386 -18.16 -11.70 3.45
C ARG A 386 -17.36 -10.54 2.88
N GLN A 387 -16.30 -10.87 2.12
CA GLN A 387 -15.48 -9.91 1.37
C GLN A 387 -16.24 -9.19 0.24
N LYS A 388 -17.20 -9.87 -0.40
CA LYS A 388 -17.99 -9.27 -1.48
C LYS A 388 -18.99 -8.28 -0.89
N PRO A 389 -19.01 -7.02 -1.38
CA PRO A 389 -19.92 -6.00 -0.87
C PRO A 389 -21.33 -6.40 -1.26
N ILE A 390 -22.21 -6.50 -0.26
CA ILE A 390 -23.62 -6.81 -0.46
C ILE A 390 -24.40 -5.51 -0.72
N VAL A 391 -23.85 -4.39 -0.28
CA VAL A 391 -24.48 -3.06 -0.32
C VAL A 391 -23.77 -2.19 -1.34
N LEU A 392 -24.49 -1.77 -2.36
CA LEU A 392 -24.03 -0.80 -3.36
C LEU A 392 -24.86 0.48 -3.19
N SER A 393 -24.20 1.64 -3.30
CA SER A 393 -24.89 2.93 -3.26
C SER A 393 -24.10 3.95 -4.06
N ASP A 394 -24.77 5.01 -4.52
CA ASP A 394 -24.09 6.10 -5.24
C ASP A 394 -23.12 6.88 -4.33
N GLY A 395 -23.27 6.73 -3.02
CA GLY A 395 -22.37 7.27 -2.02
C GLY A 395 -21.13 6.41 -1.77
N HIS A 396 -20.97 5.27 -2.45
CA HIS A 396 -19.87 4.34 -2.20
C HIS A 396 -18.51 4.99 -2.41
N LEU A 397 -17.72 5.04 -1.34
CA LEU A 397 -16.48 5.80 -1.23
C LEU A 397 -15.26 4.89 -1.17
N GLU A 398 -15.31 3.86 -0.34
CA GLU A 398 -14.20 2.93 -0.15
C GLU A 398 -14.75 1.49 0.00
N LYS A 399 -13.98 0.53 -0.51
CA LYS A 399 -14.19 -0.90 -0.29
C LYS A 399 -12.93 -1.49 0.30
N MET A 400 -13.01 -2.15 1.45
CA MET A 400 -11.89 -2.77 2.14
C MET A 400 -12.11 -4.28 2.29
N VAL A 401 -11.02 -5.03 2.12
CA VAL A 401 -10.96 -6.47 2.43
C VAL A 401 -10.23 -6.62 3.76
N LEU A 402 -10.84 -7.35 4.68
CA LEU A 402 -10.38 -7.53 6.06
C LEU A 402 -10.04 -9.00 6.32
N SER A 403 -9.13 -9.25 7.25
CA SER A 403 -8.81 -10.59 7.76
C SER A 403 -8.63 -10.58 9.27
N GLU A 404 -8.56 -11.78 9.86
CA GLU A 404 -8.38 -11.99 11.31
C GLU A 404 -9.54 -11.41 12.15
N SER A 405 -10.74 -11.35 11.55
CA SER A 405 -11.99 -10.94 12.17
C SER A 405 -13.16 -11.73 11.62
N SER A 406 -14.27 -11.77 12.35
CA SER A 406 -15.55 -12.31 11.85
C SER A 406 -16.12 -11.52 10.66
N HIS A 407 -15.62 -10.30 10.45
CA HIS A 407 -16.03 -9.40 9.38
C HIS A 407 -14.92 -9.32 8.34
N GLU A 408 -15.10 -9.96 7.17
CA GLU A 408 -14.10 -9.99 6.10
C GLU A 408 -14.26 -8.84 5.08
N GLY A 409 -15.35 -8.09 5.13
CA GLY A 409 -15.63 -6.97 4.23
C GLY A 409 -16.01 -5.70 4.98
N CYS A 410 -15.58 -4.55 4.44
CA CYS A 410 -16.06 -3.25 4.87
C CYS A 410 -16.31 -2.35 3.64
N THR A 411 -17.44 -1.65 3.65
CA THR A 411 -17.73 -0.58 2.69
C THR A 411 -17.96 0.73 3.42
N VAL A 412 -17.46 1.82 2.83
CA VAL A 412 -17.62 3.18 3.32
C VAL A 412 -18.48 3.95 2.33
N HIS A 413 -19.49 4.65 2.83
CA HIS A 413 -20.43 5.42 2.03
C HIS A 413 -20.52 6.86 2.55
N LEU A 414 -20.69 7.82 1.64
CA LEU A 414 -21.10 9.17 1.94
C LEU A 414 -22.62 9.29 1.85
N GLU A 415 -23.24 9.92 2.82
CA GLU A 415 -24.68 10.19 2.84
C GLU A 415 -24.97 11.52 3.54
N PRO A 416 -26.11 12.18 3.24
CA PRO A 416 -26.58 13.33 4.01
C PRO A 416 -26.76 12.99 5.49
N GLU A 417 -26.56 13.98 6.38
CA GLU A 417 -26.74 13.79 7.83
C GLU A 417 -28.15 13.29 8.21
N ILE A 418 -29.16 13.67 7.43
CA ILE A 418 -30.57 13.28 7.63
C ILE A 418 -30.91 11.87 7.14
N SER A 419 -30.00 11.24 6.39
CA SER A 419 -30.24 9.92 5.79
C SER A 419 -30.56 8.87 6.87
N GLN A 420 -31.41 7.90 6.55
CA GLN A 420 -31.67 6.77 7.44
C GLN A 420 -30.74 5.57 7.16
N GLY A 421 -29.92 5.64 6.10
CA GLY A 421 -29.10 4.53 5.65
C GLY A 421 -29.82 3.63 4.64
N PRO A 422 -29.26 2.44 4.34
CA PRO A 422 -29.83 1.53 3.36
C PRO A 422 -31.25 1.08 3.72
N SER A 423 -32.16 1.16 2.76
CA SER A 423 -33.57 0.76 2.88
C SER A 423 -33.78 -0.76 2.91
N GLY A 424 -32.83 -1.54 2.38
CA GLY A 424 -32.87 -3.00 2.36
C GLY A 424 -32.36 -3.66 3.65
N ALA A 425 -32.84 -4.88 3.92
CA ALA A 425 -32.34 -5.67 5.04
C ALA A 425 -30.85 -6.00 4.86
N LEU A 426 -30.02 -5.52 5.79
CA LEU A 426 -28.63 -5.92 5.85
C LEU A 426 -28.49 -7.36 6.37
N PRO A 427 -27.39 -8.06 6.04
CA PRO A 427 -27.10 -9.35 6.65
C PRO A 427 -27.14 -9.26 8.18
N PRO A 428 -27.69 -10.26 8.88
CA PRO A 428 -28.03 -10.19 10.31
C PRO A 428 -26.84 -9.87 11.23
N ASN A 429 -25.61 -10.20 10.82
CA ASN A 429 -24.40 -9.96 11.61
C ASN A 429 -23.62 -8.70 11.21
N SER A 430 -24.20 -7.84 10.36
CA SER A 430 -23.54 -6.63 9.89
C SER A 430 -23.37 -5.61 11.03
N ILE A 431 -22.33 -4.79 10.93
CA ILE A 431 -22.09 -3.66 11.84
C ILE A 431 -22.22 -2.39 11.02
N GLN A 432 -22.99 -1.43 11.51
CA GLN A 432 -23.07 -0.11 10.92
C GLN A 432 -22.53 0.91 11.91
N MET A 433 -21.67 1.81 11.42
CA MET A 433 -21.22 2.96 12.19
C MET A 433 -21.32 4.21 11.34
N THR A 434 -22.01 5.23 11.85
CA THR A 434 -22.05 6.55 11.23
C THR A 434 -21.08 7.45 11.97
N VAL A 435 -20.25 8.18 11.23
CA VAL A 435 -19.20 9.06 11.76
C VAL A 435 -19.08 10.30 10.87
N ASP A 436 -18.79 11.45 11.45
CA ASP A 436 -18.88 12.77 10.83
C ASP A 436 -17.64 13.66 11.09
N SER A 437 -16.70 13.18 11.89
CA SER A 437 -15.38 13.80 12.08
C SER A 437 -14.26 12.84 11.67
N GLU A 438 -13.16 13.41 11.18
CA GLU A 438 -11.90 12.73 10.89
C GLU A 438 -10.74 13.42 11.63
N LEU A 439 -9.91 12.60 12.28
CA LEU A 439 -8.64 12.97 12.89
C LEU A 439 -7.51 12.17 12.23
N ILE A 440 -6.43 12.84 11.86
CA ILE A 440 -5.21 12.21 11.38
C ILE A 440 -4.05 12.61 12.29
N SER A 441 -3.31 11.61 12.75
CA SER A 441 -2.12 11.73 13.58
C SER A 441 -0.95 10.99 12.94
N MET A 442 0.19 11.66 12.80
CA MET A 442 1.47 11.08 12.40
C MET A 442 2.55 11.52 13.40
N ARG A 443 3.20 10.55 14.05
CA ARG A 443 4.21 10.73 15.11
C ARG A 443 5.61 10.46 14.59
N MET A 444 6.27 11.48 14.02
CA MET A 444 7.64 11.32 13.49
C MET A 444 8.67 11.12 14.61
N ASP A 445 8.40 11.59 15.82
CA ASP A 445 9.23 11.42 17.02
C ASP A 445 9.27 9.99 17.56
N LEU A 446 8.34 9.12 17.13
CA LEU A 446 8.43 7.69 17.43
C LEU A 446 9.46 6.97 16.55
N TYR A 447 10.00 7.60 15.51
CA TYR A 447 11.07 7.01 14.71
C TYR A 447 12.45 7.27 15.34
N ASP A 448 13.15 6.21 15.70
CA ASP A 448 14.53 6.27 16.17
C ASP A 448 15.49 6.32 14.98
N LYS A 449 15.93 7.53 14.59
CA LYS A 449 16.91 7.69 13.50
C LYS A 449 18.23 6.98 13.77
N LYS A 450 18.65 6.88 15.04
CA LYS A 450 19.93 6.23 15.40
C LYS A 450 19.86 4.73 15.17
N ASN A 451 18.75 4.12 15.59
CA ASN A 451 18.53 2.68 15.47
C ASN A 451 17.75 2.29 14.20
N LYS A 452 17.43 3.27 13.34
CA LYS A 452 16.58 3.14 12.14
C LYS A 452 15.30 2.34 12.35
N THR A 453 14.69 2.48 13.53
CA THR A 453 13.56 1.64 13.95
C THR A 453 12.46 2.47 14.57
N TRP A 454 11.23 2.02 14.39
CA TRP A 454 10.07 2.61 15.05
C TRP A 454 10.02 2.18 16.52
N LYS A 455 10.06 3.15 17.43
CA LYS A 455 9.83 2.97 18.86
C LYS A 455 8.35 2.69 19.08
N LEU A 456 8.03 1.42 19.19
CA LEU A 456 6.76 0.99 19.76
C LEU A 456 7.06 0.54 21.18
N GLU A 457 6.90 1.44 22.14
CA GLU A 457 6.99 1.02 23.54
C GLU A 457 5.87 0.02 23.83
N PRO A 458 6.17 -1.18 24.34
CA PRO A 458 5.15 -2.08 24.83
C PRO A 458 4.56 -1.48 26.12
N TRP A 459 3.49 -0.70 25.94
CA TRP A 459 2.29 -0.63 26.78
C TRP A 459 2.43 -0.35 28.28
N LYS A 460 3.59 0.12 28.75
CA LYS A 460 3.65 0.69 30.09
C LYS A 460 2.77 1.93 30.13
N PRO A 461 1.89 2.07 31.13
CA PRO A 461 1.18 3.33 31.34
C PRO A 461 2.25 4.41 31.51
N ALA A 462 2.36 5.30 30.53
CA ALA A 462 3.22 6.46 30.67
C ALA A 462 2.69 7.20 31.89
N SER A 463 3.53 7.37 32.91
CA SER A 463 3.17 8.07 34.15
C SER A 463 2.70 9.51 33.90
N ARG A 464 3.02 10.05 32.71
CA ARG A 464 2.51 11.32 32.19
C ARG A 464 2.13 11.20 30.72
N ARG A 465 1.07 11.91 30.31
CA ARG A 465 0.73 12.10 28.89
C ARG A 465 1.91 12.79 28.20
N PRO A 466 2.44 12.26 27.09
CA PRO A 466 3.50 12.94 26.35
C PRO A 466 2.96 14.29 25.85
N GLY A 467 3.73 15.36 26.07
CA GLY A 467 3.40 16.67 25.51
C GLY A 467 3.49 16.65 23.98
N ARG A 468 2.67 17.46 23.31
CA ARG A 468 2.71 17.58 21.86
C ARG A 468 4.01 18.25 21.42
N THR A 469 4.76 17.58 20.54
CA THR A 469 5.98 18.08 19.91
C THR A 469 5.68 18.58 18.50
N SER A 470 6.59 19.37 17.90
CA SER A 470 6.49 19.77 16.49
C SER A 470 6.50 18.58 15.53
N SER A 471 7.14 17.47 15.92
CA SER A 471 7.20 16.22 15.16
C SER A 471 5.92 15.37 15.27
N TRP A 472 4.94 15.81 16.08
CA TRP A 472 3.59 15.24 16.14
C TRP A 472 2.64 16.03 15.25
N LEU A 473 2.51 15.54 14.01
CA LEU A 473 1.61 16.08 13.00
C LEU A 473 0.19 15.61 13.30
N LEU A 474 -0.71 16.56 13.62
CA LEU A 474 -2.07 16.25 14.04
C LEU A 474 -3.04 17.24 13.39
N ARG A 475 -4.10 16.72 12.78
CA ARG A 475 -5.19 17.53 12.26
C ARG A 475 -6.53 16.84 12.46
N GLU A 476 -7.51 17.61 12.91
CA GLU A 476 -8.86 17.15 13.20
C GLU A 476 -9.87 18.10 12.55
N THR A 477 -10.93 17.53 11.98
CA THR A 477 -12.10 18.30 11.55
C THR A 477 -13.00 18.56 12.76
N GLN A 478 -13.28 19.82 13.05
CA GLN A 478 -14.14 20.13 14.20
C GLN A 478 -15.60 19.83 13.87
N TYR A 479 -16.34 19.45 14.91
CA TYR A 479 -17.79 19.46 14.91
C TYR A 479 -18.32 20.88 14.77
N ASP A 480 -18.84 21.22 13.60
CA ASP A 480 -19.47 22.52 13.39
C ASP A 480 -20.99 22.42 13.64
N LYS A 481 -21.52 23.33 14.47
CA LYS A 481 -22.96 23.49 14.73
C LYS A 481 -23.60 24.58 13.87
N GLY A 482 -22.80 25.31 13.09
CA GLY A 482 -23.26 26.36 12.20
C GLY A 482 -23.92 25.81 10.93
N ALA A 483 -24.45 26.71 10.11
CA ALA A 483 -25.08 26.35 8.85
C ALA A 483 -24.09 25.61 7.91
N HIS A 484 -24.62 24.63 7.18
CA HIS A 484 -23.88 23.95 6.13
C HIS A 484 -23.43 24.94 5.05
N SER A 485 -22.27 24.68 4.47
CA SER A 485 -21.69 25.53 3.42
C SER A 485 -22.40 25.27 2.10
N LYS A 486 -22.95 26.33 1.48
CA LYS A 486 -23.49 26.24 0.12
C LYS A 486 -22.34 26.20 -0.88
N LEU A 487 -22.11 25.04 -1.48
CA LEU A 487 -21.08 24.86 -2.50
C LEU A 487 -21.61 25.14 -3.89
N THR A 488 -20.80 25.81 -4.70
CA THR A 488 -21.04 25.89 -6.15
C THR A 488 -20.67 24.57 -6.81
N ASN A 489 -21.27 24.25 -7.96
CA ASN A 489 -20.91 23.05 -8.75
C ASN A 489 -19.39 22.97 -9.02
N ARG A 490 -18.73 24.11 -9.27
CA ARG A 490 -17.28 24.17 -9.48
C ARG A 490 -16.45 23.83 -8.24
N GLN A 491 -16.95 24.09 -7.03
CA GLN A 491 -16.30 23.66 -5.79
C GLN A 491 -16.47 22.15 -5.60
N ILE A 492 -17.65 21.60 -5.90
CA ILE A 492 -17.91 20.15 -5.85
C ILE A 492 -17.04 19.40 -6.85
N ASP A 493 -16.89 19.93 -8.07
CA ASP A 493 -15.96 19.44 -9.09
C ASP A 493 -14.52 19.36 -8.60
N LEU A 494 -14.11 20.28 -7.73
CA LEU A 494 -12.76 20.35 -7.19
C LEU A 494 -12.57 19.42 -5.98
N LEU A 495 -13.62 19.20 -5.18
CA LEU A 495 -13.54 18.41 -3.95
C LEU A 495 -13.12 16.97 -4.21
N GLY A 496 -13.85 16.23 -5.06
CA GLY A 496 -13.56 14.81 -5.32
C GLY A 496 -12.08 14.54 -5.68
N PRO A 497 -11.52 15.23 -6.68
CA PRO A 497 -10.11 15.08 -7.04
C PRO A 497 -9.14 15.48 -5.92
N THR A 498 -9.48 16.51 -5.14
CA THR A 498 -8.66 16.99 -4.02
C THR A 498 -8.65 16.00 -2.85
N LEU A 499 -9.72 15.22 -2.66
CA LEU A 499 -9.82 14.19 -1.63
C LEU A 499 -9.08 12.90 -2.00
N ALA A 500 -9.10 12.55 -3.29
CA ALA A 500 -8.41 11.35 -3.77
C ALA A 500 -6.89 11.55 -3.86
N PHE A 501 -6.48 12.65 -4.48
CA PHE A 501 -5.08 12.92 -4.83
C PHE A 501 -4.26 13.35 -3.61
N ARG A 502 -3.06 12.79 -3.50
CA ARG A 502 -2.07 13.16 -2.48
C ARG A 502 -0.83 13.65 -3.19
N GLY A 503 -0.42 14.90 -2.97
CA GLY A 503 0.80 15.41 -3.60
C GLY A 503 0.90 16.92 -3.55
N LEU A 504 2.11 17.43 -3.74
CA LEU A 504 2.39 18.86 -3.68
C LEU A 504 1.76 19.63 -4.84
N ARG A 505 1.95 20.95 -4.78
CA ARG A 505 1.33 21.91 -5.68
C ARG A 505 1.56 21.62 -7.16
N ALA A 506 2.79 21.28 -7.56
CA ALA A 506 3.13 21.06 -8.97
C ALA A 506 2.28 19.94 -9.56
N SER A 507 2.33 18.75 -8.97
CA SER A 507 1.56 17.58 -9.39
C SER A 507 0.04 17.80 -9.31
N ARG A 508 -0.45 18.50 -8.27
CA ARG A 508 -1.88 18.83 -8.19
C ARG A 508 -2.31 19.77 -9.31
N MET A 509 -1.56 20.82 -9.59
CA MET A 509 -1.94 21.77 -10.64
C MET A 509 -1.89 21.11 -12.02
N TRP A 510 -0.90 20.25 -12.25
CA TRP A 510 -0.83 19.41 -13.45
C TRP A 510 -2.09 18.55 -13.59
N MET A 511 -2.52 17.86 -12.53
CA MET A 511 -3.75 17.05 -12.54
C MET A 511 -4.98 17.89 -12.86
N MET A 512 -5.14 19.04 -12.18
CA MET A 512 -6.30 19.91 -12.36
C MET A 512 -6.38 20.45 -13.79
N GLU A 513 -5.27 20.87 -14.37
CA GLU A 513 -5.20 21.34 -15.75
C GLU A 513 -5.64 20.26 -16.74
N ARG A 514 -5.17 19.02 -16.56
CA ARG A 514 -5.57 17.86 -17.38
C ARG A 514 -7.05 17.55 -17.30
N MET A 515 -7.66 17.76 -16.14
CA MET A 515 -9.09 17.57 -15.95
C MET A 515 -9.94 18.71 -16.54
N GLY A 516 -9.31 19.77 -17.07
CA GLY A 516 -9.98 20.93 -17.65
C GLY A 516 -10.24 22.06 -16.65
N PHE A 517 -9.56 22.07 -15.50
CA PHE A 517 -9.62 23.18 -14.56
C PHE A 517 -8.51 24.20 -14.79
N VAL A 518 -8.90 25.47 -14.92
CA VAL A 518 -7.94 26.58 -14.94
C VAL A 518 -7.19 26.66 -13.60
N PRO A 519 -5.85 26.56 -13.56
CA PRO A 519 -5.08 26.50 -12.31
C PRO A 519 -5.27 27.70 -11.38
N ARG A 520 -5.51 28.89 -11.93
CA ARG A 520 -5.81 30.10 -11.14
C ARG A 520 -7.14 29.96 -10.40
N THR A 521 -8.15 29.39 -11.07
CA THR A 521 -9.49 29.16 -10.52
C THR A 521 -9.46 28.08 -9.45
N ALA A 522 -8.77 26.96 -9.70
CA ALA A 522 -8.58 25.90 -8.71
C ALA A 522 -7.92 26.41 -7.42
N ARG A 523 -6.86 27.21 -7.55
CA ARG A 523 -6.20 27.85 -6.39
C ARG A 523 -7.13 28.75 -5.60
N ARG A 524 -7.94 29.57 -6.29
CA ARG A 524 -8.90 30.48 -5.64
C ARG A 524 -9.95 29.71 -4.85
N TYR A 525 -10.56 28.68 -5.44
CA TYR A 525 -11.56 27.87 -4.75
C TYR A 525 -10.98 27.04 -3.61
N LEU A 526 -9.79 26.46 -3.79
CA LEU A 526 -9.12 25.72 -2.73
C LEU A 526 -8.82 26.62 -1.53
N ARG A 527 -8.28 27.82 -1.78
CA ARG A 527 -8.05 28.82 -0.73
C ARG A 527 -9.36 29.17 -0.01
N LYS A 528 -10.41 29.46 -0.76
CA LYS A 528 -11.74 29.76 -0.19
C LYS A 528 -12.25 28.61 0.69
N MET A 529 -12.15 27.36 0.24
CA MET A 529 -12.61 26.20 1.02
C MET A 529 -11.78 25.95 2.29
N LEU A 530 -10.48 26.28 2.29
CA LEU A 530 -9.65 26.25 3.48
C LEU A 530 -10.01 27.39 4.45
N ASP A 531 -10.18 28.62 3.93
CA ASP A 531 -10.57 29.80 4.72
C ASP A 531 -11.95 29.59 5.38
N GLU A 532 -12.88 28.92 4.69
CA GLU A 532 -14.22 28.55 5.17
C GLU A 532 -14.25 27.26 6.01
N LYS A 533 -13.10 26.61 6.24
CA LYS A 533 -12.94 25.34 6.97
C LYS A 533 -13.76 24.17 6.40
N ILE A 534 -14.16 24.24 5.14
CA ILE A 534 -14.75 23.11 4.40
C ILE A 534 -13.71 22.00 4.25
N LEU A 535 -12.45 22.40 4.04
CA LEU A 535 -11.29 21.52 4.05
C LEU A 535 -10.34 21.93 5.17
N ARG A 536 -9.66 20.95 5.76
CA ARG A 536 -8.42 21.13 6.52
C ARG A 536 -7.26 20.59 5.71
N LEU A 537 -6.07 21.07 5.97
CA LEU A 537 -4.85 20.62 5.30
C LEU A 537 -3.83 20.13 6.31
N LEU A 538 -3.19 19.01 5.96
CA LEU A 538 -2.06 18.46 6.68
C LEU A 538 -0.94 18.13 5.69
N TYR A 539 0.28 18.52 6.03
CA TYR A 539 1.50 18.11 5.35
C TYR A 539 2.05 16.88 6.04
N VAL A 540 2.22 15.77 5.30
CA VAL A 540 2.77 14.53 5.87
C VAL A 540 3.80 13.90 4.93
N PRO A 541 4.80 13.18 5.48
CA PRO A 541 5.64 12.28 4.71
C PRO A 541 4.80 11.32 3.86
N ALA A 542 5.32 10.95 2.69
CA ALA A 542 4.77 9.89 1.84
C ALA A 542 4.79 8.56 2.61
N LEU A 543 3.63 8.18 3.15
CA LEU A 543 3.49 7.09 4.12
C LEU A 543 4.01 5.74 3.58
N GLU A 544 3.90 5.52 2.29
CA GLU A 544 4.41 4.35 1.59
C GLU A 544 5.93 4.17 1.70
N TYR A 545 6.67 5.24 2.01
CA TYR A 545 8.12 5.25 2.21
C TYR A 545 8.53 5.42 3.68
N CYS A 546 7.59 5.30 4.63
CA CYS A 546 7.87 5.49 6.06
C CYS A 546 8.19 4.17 6.80
N GLY A 547 8.38 3.05 6.09
CA GLY A 547 8.55 1.74 6.73
C GLY A 547 7.36 1.34 7.61
N LEU A 548 6.13 1.71 7.23
CA LEU A 548 4.88 1.39 7.93
C LEU A 548 3.95 0.48 7.10
N PRO A 549 4.42 -0.66 6.57
CA PRO A 549 3.71 -1.41 5.51
C PRO A 549 2.37 -2.00 5.97
N GLU A 550 2.23 -2.34 7.26
CA GLU A 550 1.04 -3.05 7.76
C GLU A 550 -0.12 -2.09 8.05
N GLY A 551 -1.33 -2.47 7.62
CA GLY A 551 -2.58 -1.78 7.94
C GLY A 551 -3.48 -2.58 8.87
N MET A 552 -4.05 -1.92 9.88
CA MET A 552 -5.07 -2.50 10.75
C MET A 552 -6.25 -1.53 10.92
N LEU A 553 -7.45 -2.10 10.94
CA LEU A 553 -8.68 -1.42 11.29
C LEU A 553 -9.06 -1.72 12.74
N VAL A 554 -9.47 -0.70 13.48
CA VAL A 554 -9.95 -0.78 14.85
C VAL A 554 -11.35 -0.19 14.88
N VAL A 555 -12.31 -0.95 15.38
CA VAL A 555 -13.72 -0.57 15.38
C VAL A 555 -14.26 -0.72 16.80
N GLY A 556 -14.93 0.32 17.30
CA GLY A 556 -15.44 0.36 18.67
C GLY A 556 -16.66 1.26 18.82
N GLU A 557 -17.69 0.72 19.46
CA GLU A 557 -18.82 1.46 20.01
C GLU A 557 -18.60 1.57 21.53
N PHE A 558 -18.30 2.77 22.01
CA PHE A 558 -17.96 2.99 23.41
C PHE A 558 -19.20 3.13 24.29
N LYS A 559 -19.10 2.79 25.57
CA LYS A 559 -20.18 3.07 26.54
C LYS A 559 -20.33 4.56 26.81
N GLU A 560 -19.22 5.29 26.79
CA GLU A 560 -19.15 6.71 27.10
C GLU A 560 -18.22 7.44 26.14
N HIS A 561 -18.61 8.66 25.74
CA HIS A 561 -17.80 9.55 24.92
C HIS A 561 -16.41 9.78 25.53
N ARG A 562 -16.31 9.98 26.85
CA ARG A 562 -15.04 10.21 27.55
C ARG A 562 -14.07 9.04 27.42
N SER A 563 -14.57 7.82 27.48
CA SER A 563 -13.75 6.60 27.31
C SER A 563 -13.23 6.47 25.88
N ARG A 564 -14.04 6.86 24.90
CA ARG A 564 -13.62 6.95 23.50
C ARG A 564 -12.47 7.95 23.34
N GLU A 565 -12.65 9.19 23.81
CA GLU A 565 -11.61 10.22 23.71
C GLU A 565 -10.32 9.80 24.42
N SER A 566 -10.42 9.19 25.60
CA SER A 566 -9.25 8.66 26.30
C SER A 566 -8.55 7.54 25.53
N PHE A 567 -9.30 6.71 24.80
CA PHE A 567 -8.74 5.66 23.95
C PHE A 567 -8.07 6.25 22.68
N ILE A 568 -8.68 7.26 22.06
CA ILE A 568 -8.11 7.99 20.92
C ILE A 568 -6.81 8.69 21.32
N ASP A 569 -6.78 9.40 22.45
CA ASP A 569 -5.58 10.01 23.03
C ASP A 569 -4.47 8.97 23.24
N TRP A 570 -4.83 7.81 23.80
CA TRP A 570 -3.89 6.72 24.03
C TRP A 570 -3.33 6.16 22.72
N MET A 571 -4.18 5.96 21.71
CA MET A 571 -3.82 5.38 20.42
C MET A 571 -2.93 6.33 19.61
N THR A 572 -3.35 7.59 19.46
CA THR A 572 -2.60 8.63 18.72
C THR A 572 -1.28 8.99 19.38
N SER A 573 -1.14 8.79 20.70
CA SER A 573 0.11 9.02 21.42
C SER A 573 1.14 7.88 21.31
N ARG A 574 0.77 6.72 20.74
CA ARG A 574 1.63 5.51 20.74
C ARG A 574 1.87 4.91 19.37
N ILE A 575 0.99 5.21 18.41
CA ILE A 575 1.01 4.58 17.10
C ILE A 575 1.56 5.57 16.07
N PRO A 576 2.53 5.17 15.23
CA PRO A 576 3.17 6.04 14.25
C PRO A 576 2.18 6.81 13.38
N TYR A 577 1.16 6.13 12.86
CA TYR A 577 0.11 6.76 12.05
C TYR A 577 -1.27 6.22 12.42
N VAL A 578 -2.20 7.15 12.64
CA VAL A 578 -3.59 6.88 13.00
C VAL A 578 -4.51 7.81 12.23
N ARG A 579 -5.48 7.25 11.50
CA ARG A 579 -6.64 7.96 10.94
C ARG A 579 -7.88 7.50 11.70
N VAL A 580 -8.47 8.36 12.53
CA VAL A 580 -9.66 8.07 13.31
C VAL A 580 -10.86 8.77 12.71
N PHE A 581 -11.99 8.08 12.68
CA PHE A 581 -13.29 8.64 12.40
C PHE A 581 -14.18 8.49 13.63
N THR A 582 -14.88 9.55 14.00
CA THR A 582 -15.74 9.59 15.19
C THR A 582 -17.09 10.22 14.89
N ASP A 583 -18.06 9.96 15.75
CA ASP A 583 -19.32 10.70 15.83
C ASP A 583 -19.41 11.58 17.09
N LYS A 584 -20.53 12.29 17.26
CA LYS A 584 -20.78 13.08 18.50
C LYS A 584 -21.05 12.20 19.73
N SER A 585 -21.32 10.91 19.55
CA SER A 585 -21.70 10.01 20.63
C SER A 585 -20.53 9.10 21.02
N THR A 586 -20.49 7.88 20.49
CA THR A 586 -19.62 6.83 21.01
C THR A 586 -18.98 5.96 19.93
N ASN A 587 -19.30 6.14 18.66
CA ASN A 587 -18.72 5.33 17.60
C ASN A 587 -17.31 5.81 17.26
N MET A 588 -16.46 4.85 16.92
CA MET A 588 -15.11 5.08 16.44
C MET A 588 -14.73 3.99 15.43
N VAL A 589 -14.19 4.44 14.30
CA VAL A 589 -13.47 3.58 13.36
C VAL A 589 -12.09 4.19 13.17
N ALA A 590 -11.02 3.42 13.35
CA ALA A 590 -9.66 3.89 13.11
C ALA A 590 -8.93 2.98 12.12
N ASN A 591 -8.24 3.59 11.17
CA ASN A 591 -7.28 2.94 10.28
C ASN A 591 -5.87 3.35 10.73
N ILE A 592 -5.10 2.38 11.20
CA ILE A 592 -3.76 2.59 11.70
C ILE A 592 -2.72 1.93 10.80
N ARG A 593 -1.51 2.51 10.79
CA ARG A 593 -0.36 1.95 10.09
C ARG A 593 0.77 1.63 11.05
N LEU A 594 1.37 0.47 10.82
CA LEU A 594 2.33 -0.12 11.74
C LEU A 594 3.59 -0.56 10.97
N PRO A 595 4.75 -0.56 11.63
CA PRO A 595 5.94 -1.25 11.14
C PRO A 595 5.65 -2.72 10.88
N ALA A 596 6.46 -3.35 10.03
CA ALA A 596 6.35 -4.78 9.78
C ALA A 596 6.37 -5.59 11.10
N TYR A 597 5.54 -6.63 11.16
CA TYR A 597 5.41 -7.61 12.26
C TYR A 597 4.74 -7.10 13.52
N LYS A 598 4.09 -5.93 13.49
CA LYS A 598 3.55 -5.31 14.69
C LYS A 598 2.04 -5.43 14.83
N THR A 599 1.32 -5.82 13.76
CA THR A 599 -0.15 -5.95 13.78
C THR A 599 -0.65 -6.94 14.83
N ASP A 600 0.01 -8.10 15.01
CA ASP A 600 -0.44 -9.11 15.98
C ASP A 600 -0.32 -8.59 17.43
N VAL A 601 0.84 -8.05 17.77
CA VAL A 601 1.15 -7.52 19.11
C VAL A 601 0.29 -6.30 19.42
N VAL A 602 0.22 -5.34 18.49
CA VAL A 602 -0.57 -4.12 18.65
C VAL A 602 -2.06 -4.43 18.65
N GLY A 603 -2.53 -5.33 17.79
CA GLY A 603 -3.91 -5.80 17.76
C GLY A 603 -4.31 -6.49 19.07
N GLY A 604 -3.43 -7.32 19.63
CA GLY A 604 -3.62 -7.94 20.94
C GLY A 604 -3.85 -6.91 22.05
N VAL A 605 -2.98 -5.90 22.13
CA VAL A 605 -3.11 -4.87 23.17
C VAL A 605 -4.29 -3.93 22.95
N ILE A 606 -4.61 -3.60 21.70
CA ILE A 606 -5.82 -2.84 21.39
C ILE A 606 -7.06 -3.63 21.84
N ARG A 607 -7.14 -4.93 21.55
CA ARG A 607 -8.26 -5.77 22.01
C ARG A 607 -8.33 -5.84 23.52
N GLU A 608 -7.20 -5.96 24.22
CA GLU A 608 -7.14 -5.91 25.68
C GLU A 608 -7.65 -4.57 26.21
N LYS A 609 -7.21 -3.44 25.62
CA LYS A 609 -7.64 -2.10 26.00
C LYS A 609 -9.10 -1.80 25.71
N LEU A 610 -9.68 -2.36 24.66
CA LEU A 610 -11.11 -2.25 24.37
C LEU A 610 -11.93 -3.13 25.34
N SER A 611 -11.36 -4.22 25.85
CA SER A 611 -12.05 -5.21 26.68
C SER A 611 -11.81 -5.10 28.20
N GLU A 612 -10.77 -4.38 28.64
CA GLU A 612 -10.22 -4.27 30.00
C GLU A 612 -10.61 -5.40 30.97
N GLY A 613 -10.11 -6.62 30.70
CA GLY A 613 -10.04 -7.72 31.66
C GLY A 613 -11.35 -8.46 31.99
N SER A 614 -12.40 -7.76 32.44
CA SER A 614 -13.68 -8.33 32.90
C SER A 614 -14.87 -7.81 32.08
N LYS A 615 -15.96 -8.60 31.95
CA LYS A 615 -17.20 -8.17 31.25
C LYS A 615 -17.80 -6.88 31.82
N LYS A 616 -17.57 -6.57 33.11
CA LYS A 616 -18.09 -5.36 33.77
C LYS A 616 -17.27 -4.12 33.41
N ASP A 617 -15.96 -4.28 33.22
CA ASP A 617 -15.02 -3.17 33.02
C ASP A 617 -14.78 -2.82 31.54
N ARG A 618 -15.43 -3.54 30.61
CA ARG A 618 -15.41 -3.22 29.17
C ARG A 618 -15.77 -1.77 28.93
N ILE A 619 -14.91 -1.00 28.26
CA ILE A 619 -15.19 0.38 27.86
C ILE A 619 -16.05 0.46 26.59
N THR A 620 -16.17 -0.63 25.84
CA THR A 620 -17.00 -0.75 24.62
C THR A 620 -18.18 -1.71 24.79
N THR A 621 -19.30 -1.39 24.13
CA THR A 621 -20.45 -2.31 23.95
C THR A 621 -20.16 -3.31 22.84
N ARG A 622 -19.53 -2.86 21.75
CA ARG A 622 -19.12 -3.69 20.61
C ARG A 622 -17.75 -3.23 20.10
N SER A 623 -16.85 -4.16 19.82
CA SER A 623 -15.54 -3.82 19.25
C SER A 623 -14.90 -4.98 18.52
N PHE A 624 -14.07 -4.70 17.52
CA PHE A 624 -13.16 -5.67 16.94
C PHE A 624 -11.94 -4.97 16.31
N THR A 625 -10.92 -5.76 16.04
CA THR A 625 -9.75 -5.35 15.24
C THR A 625 -9.66 -6.27 14.04
N ALA A 626 -9.25 -5.74 12.88
CA ALA A 626 -9.08 -6.53 11.67
C ALA A 626 -7.87 -6.06 10.90
N ARG A 627 -7.09 -6.99 10.32
CA ARG A 627 -6.00 -6.61 9.43
C ARG A 627 -6.58 -6.15 8.09
N LEU A 628 -6.05 -5.05 7.56
CA LEU A 628 -6.46 -4.52 6.26
C LEU A 628 -5.65 -5.20 5.15
N ARG A 629 -6.32 -5.91 4.25
CA ARG A 629 -5.66 -6.64 3.14
C ARG A 629 -5.51 -5.80 1.89
N SER A 630 -6.58 -5.14 1.51
CA SER A 630 -6.59 -4.23 0.38
C SER A 630 -7.74 -3.27 0.55
N TYR A 631 -7.65 -2.15 -0.16
CA TYR A 631 -8.78 -1.25 -0.28
C TYR A 631 -8.81 -0.63 -1.67
N LYS A 632 -10.01 -0.28 -2.10
CA LYS A 632 -10.29 0.49 -3.32
C LYS A 632 -11.02 1.76 -2.93
N THR A 633 -10.76 2.84 -3.65
CA THR A 633 -11.39 4.14 -3.38
C THR A 633 -12.06 4.71 -4.63
N TYR A 634 -13.08 5.52 -4.39
CA TYR A 634 -13.95 6.14 -5.40
C TYR A 634 -14.22 7.62 -5.08
N HIS A 635 -13.30 8.27 -4.36
CA HIS A 635 -13.45 9.65 -3.89
C HIS A 635 -13.67 10.65 -5.03
N MET A 636 -13.06 10.44 -6.20
CA MET A 636 -13.15 11.36 -7.33
C MET A 636 -14.56 11.42 -7.93
N THR A 637 -15.33 10.33 -7.83
CA THR A 637 -16.67 10.23 -8.43
C THR A 637 -17.79 10.28 -7.41
N ALA A 638 -17.55 9.89 -6.14
CA ALA A 638 -18.59 9.79 -5.12
C ALA A 638 -19.37 11.10 -4.90
N LEU A 639 -18.68 12.22 -4.66
CA LEU A 639 -19.35 13.50 -4.41
C LEU A 639 -20.14 14.01 -5.63
N GLN A 640 -19.65 13.72 -6.83
CA GLN A 640 -20.32 14.12 -8.07
C GLN A 640 -21.65 13.38 -8.26
N ARG A 641 -21.68 12.09 -7.92
CA ARG A 641 -22.91 11.29 -7.99
C ARG A 641 -23.98 11.74 -6.99
N LEU A 642 -23.57 12.29 -5.86
CA LEU A 642 -24.49 12.78 -4.83
C LEU A 642 -24.94 14.21 -5.06
N SER A 643 -24.24 14.98 -5.89
CA SER A 643 -24.51 16.41 -6.07
C SER A 643 -25.73 16.64 -6.96
N HIS A 644 -26.66 17.47 -6.48
CA HIS A 644 -27.84 17.93 -7.21
C HIS A 644 -28.04 19.45 -7.01
N GLU A 645 -28.89 20.07 -7.84
CA GLU A 645 -29.15 21.53 -7.81
C GLU A 645 -29.57 22.06 -6.43
N ASN A 646 -30.22 21.23 -5.61
CA ASN A 646 -30.77 21.60 -4.30
C ASN A 646 -29.97 21.03 -3.11
N GLY A 647 -28.80 20.42 -3.34
CA GLY A 647 -27.96 19.82 -2.30
C GLY A 647 -27.53 18.40 -2.62
N PHE A 648 -27.20 17.62 -1.58
CA PHE A 648 -26.81 16.22 -1.73
C PHE A 648 -28.04 15.30 -1.66
N ILE A 649 -28.16 14.38 -2.61
CA ILE A 649 -29.21 13.34 -2.58
C ILE A 649 -28.84 12.22 -1.61
N ASP A 650 -29.86 11.56 -1.08
CA ASP A 650 -29.66 10.34 -0.32
C ASP A 650 -29.17 9.22 -1.27
N PRO A 651 -28.01 8.60 -1.01
CA PRO A 651 -27.45 7.55 -1.88
C PRO A 651 -28.27 6.25 -1.90
N TRP A 652 -29.27 6.10 -1.03
CA TRP A 652 -30.04 4.87 -0.82
C TRP A 652 -31.42 4.87 -1.49
N GLU A 653 -31.89 6.01 -2.00
CA GLU A 653 -33.25 6.20 -2.52
C GLU A 653 -33.42 5.92 -4.02
N LYS A 654 -32.67 4.95 -4.58
CA LYS A 654 -32.77 4.55 -5.99
C LYS A 654 -33.39 3.18 -6.20
#